data_AF-A0A930TKR9-F1
#
_entry.id   AF-A0A930TKR9-F1
#
_cell.length_a   1.000
_cell.length_b   1.000
_cell.length_c   1.000
_cell.angle_alpha   90.00
_cell.angle_beta   90.00
_cell.angle_gamma   90.00
#
_symmetry.space_group_name_H-M   'P 1'
#
loop_
_entity.id
_entity.type
_entity.pdbx_description
1 polymer ?
#
loop_
_entity_poly.entity_id
_entity_poly.type
_entity_poly.pdbx_seq_one_letter_code
_entity_poly.pdbx_strand_id
1 'polypeptide(L)'
;MRIPLDYYRILGLPIQATAEQLQQAHRDRILQLPRREFSEAAIEARKQLIDEAYTVLSDSTQRQDYDAGFLAKSYELLEGGRPPENEEPKDTLSSPVSDSELGVDSYTPSIDVEESRFIGALLILQELGEYELVLRLGRPFLSGGTLSLRDGRFGDPEIVAADIVLTVALACLELGREQWQQGQYENAAESLETGQELLLREGLFPNIRGEMQSDLFKLRPYRILELVSLPEDQVAARRQGITLLEDMLHDRGGIDGSGDDLSGLGVEDFLRFIQQLRSHLTAAEQQTLFQAEARRPSAVATYLAVYALLARGFATRQPALIRQAKLMLMRLGSRQDVHLEQAVCALLLGQTEEASRALELSQEFESLAFIRDNSQGAPDLLPGLCLYSERWLQSEVFPHFRDLAKRQASLKEYFADEDVQVYLEELPAEAEPAEWSAPSSVPSPSWREEKRPAEPHMFNAPAAGYAAARATATIEAPAMADASMPAAERVTQSPETSDNGAHAQGSRGGKGKRPASPSENRPAAQNGARTAPQGNPSRRSGAARSTLRFDRILLLAAAGLLSIMLLGFLFSRLLNRSQLRTASAPANSRVANSAAQTGFSQFVADQKPIITANAPLTEENAPEIIETWLSAKAAAMGEEHNTQPLEEILVDPALSQQRARSEQMRAANSYGKYEHGTIEIVSVETSGTPEADSTGDPDAEATANAAQTAQIEAIVAEKADFYVNGQLDASSSYDSTVRVRYDLVRENGQWRIRDMTVLE
;
A
#
# COMPACT_ATOMS: atom_id res chain seq x y z
N MET A 1 -36.70 19.53 20.42
CA MET A 1 -36.44 18.22 19.79
C MET A 1 -35.26 17.56 20.49
N ARG A 2 -35.25 16.23 20.63
CA ARG A 2 -34.23 15.52 21.40
C ARG A 2 -33.08 15.06 20.49
N ILE A 3 -31.85 15.45 20.80
CA ILE A 3 -30.64 15.15 20.00
C ILE A 3 -29.70 14.28 20.84
N PRO A 4 -29.09 13.21 20.30
CA PRO A 4 -28.14 12.36 21.04
C PRO A 4 -26.77 13.05 21.11
N LEU A 5 -26.72 14.04 22.00
CA LEU A 5 -25.58 14.90 22.28
C LEU A 5 -25.61 15.24 23.78
N ASP A 6 -24.48 15.61 24.35
CA ASP A 6 -24.37 16.00 25.76
C ASP A 6 -23.46 17.24 25.90
N TYR A 7 -23.66 18.01 26.98
CA TYR A 7 -22.96 19.28 27.18
C TYR A 7 -21.44 19.13 27.28
N TYR A 8 -20.94 18.01 27.80
CA TYR A 8 -19.50 17.77 27.88
C TYR A 8 -18.91 17.53 26.49
N ARG A 9 -19.59 16.74 25.65
CA ARG A 9 -19.21 16.52 24.25
C ARG A 9 -19.26 17.79 23.41
N ILE A 10 -20.26 18.66 23.61
CA ILE A 10 -20.32 19.98 22.95
C ILE A 10 -19.03 20.76 23.23
N LEU A 11 -18.54 20.74 24.47
CA LEU A 11 -17.29 21.41 24.83
C LEU A 11 -16.02 20.58 24.54
N GLY A 12 -16.15 19.32 24.12
CA GLY A 12 -15.00 18.43 23.88
C GLY A 12 -14.26 18.01 25.16
N LEU A 13 -14.98 17.91 26.29
CA LEU A 13 -14.41 17.63 27.60
C LEU A 13 -14.98 16.33 28.20
N PRO A 14 -14.25 15.67 29.12
CA PRO A 14 -14.80 14.58 29.92
C PRO A 14 -15.62 15.12 31.12
N ILE A 15 -16.49 14.29 31.69
CA ILE A 15 -17.34 14.64 32.85
C ILE A 15 -16.53 15.12 34.08
N GLN A 16 -15.27 14.69 34.21
CA GLN A 16 -14.38 15.08 35.32
C GLN A 16 -13.71 16.46 35.13
N ALA A 17 -14.02 17.19 34.05
CA ALA A 17 -13.34 18.46 33.74
C ALA A 17 -13.49 19.52 34.84
N THR A 18 -12.41 20.27 35.10
CA THR A 18 -12.41 21.36 36.09
C THR A 18 -13.10 22.61 35.55
N ALA A 19 -13.44 23.56 36.42
CA ALA A 19 -14.03 24.84 36.02
C ALA A 19 -13.13 25.64 35.07
N GLU A 20 -11.81 25.62 35.30
CA GLU A 20 -10.82 26.26 34.42
C GLU A 20 -10.78 25.59 33.04
N GLN A 21 -10.87 24.26 32.99
CA GLN A 21 -10.94 23.52 31.72
C GLN A 21 -12.23 23.83 30.95
N LEU A 22 -13.37 23.95 31.63
CA LEU A 22 -14.63 24.35 31.01
C LEU A 22 -14.54 25.74 30.38
N GLN A 23 -13.97 26.71 31.10
CA GLN A 23 -13.80 28.07 30.60
C GLN A 23 -12.85 28.13 29.41
N GLN A 24 -11.73 27.38 29.47
CA GLN A 24 -10.76 27.33 28.39
C GLN A 24 -11.37 26.67 27.13
N ALA A 25 -12.04 25.53 27.28
CA ALA A 25 -12.67 24.82 26.17
C ALA A 25 -13.80 25.64 25.52
N HIS A 26 -14.61 26.36 26.30
CA HIS A 26 -15.63 27.28 25.80
C HIS A 26 -15.00 28.38 24.93
N ARG A 27 -13.94 29.01 25.42
CA ARG A 27 -13.19 30.04 24.67
C ARG A 27 -12.62 29.47 23.36
N ASP A 28 -12.00 28.30 23.41
CA ASP A 28 -11.37 27.68 22.25
C ASP A 28 -12.41 27.25 21.21
N ARG A 29 -13.53 26.66 21.63
CA ARG A 29 -14.66 26.27 20.76
C ARG A 29 -15.34 27.46 20.07
N ILE A 30 -15.43 28.62 20.75
CA ILE A 30 -15.95 29.86 20.13
C ILE A 30 -14.98 30.41 19.08
N LEU A 31 -13.66 30.35 19.35
CA LEU A 31 -12.64 30.82 18.41
C LEU A 31 -12.49 29.91 17.19
N GLN A 32 -12.79 28.63 17.33
CA GLN A 32 -12.83 27.68 16.21
C GLN A 32 -14.06 27.94 15.34
N LEU A 33 -13.85 28.60 14.21
CA LEU A 33 -14.89 28.86 13.22
C LEU A 33 -15.11 27.65 12.30
N PRO A 34 -16.38 27.33 11.97
CA PRO A 34 -16.72 26.34 10.95
C PRO A 34 -16.21 26.72 9.55
N ARG A 35 -16.36 25.80 8.59
CA ARG A 35 -16.10 26.08 7.16
C ARG A 35 -16.88 27.33 6.71
N ARG A 36 -16.28 28.15 5.85
CA ARG A 36 -16.81 29.47 5.42
C ARG A 36 -18.13 29.39 4.65
N GLU A 37 -18.48 28.21 4.16
CA GLU A 37 -19.69 27.95 3.38
C GLU A 37 -20.96 27.95 4.26
N PHE A 38 -20.82 27.82 5.58
CA PHE A 38 -21.94 27.88 6.52
C PHE A 38 -22.51 29.30 6.64
N SER A 39 -23.83 29.40 6.79
CA SER A 39 -24.49 30.67 7.03
C SER A 39 -24.20 31.25 8.42
N GLU A 40 -24.41 32.56 8.58
CA GLU A 40 -24.37 33.21 9.89
C GLU A 40 -25.39 32.62 10.87
N ALA A 41 -26.54 32.13 10.38
CA ALA A 41 -27.56 31.50 11.20
C ALA A 41 -27.07 30.18 11.80
N ALA A 42 -26.37 29.35 11.00
CA ALA A 42 -25.77 28.12 11.49
C ALA A 42 -24.65 28.38 12.51
N ILE A 43 -23.79 29.38 12.24
CA ILE A 43 -22.70 29.77 13.14
C ILE A 43 -23.25 30.27 14.48
N GLU A 44 -24.28 31.11 14.46
CA GLU A 44 -24.91 31.63 15.67
C GLU A 44 -25.64 30.52 16.45
N ALA A 45 -26.39 29.63 15.77
CA ALA A 45 -27.02 28.48 16.41
C ALA A 45 -26.00 27.55 17.10
N ARG A 46 -24.87 27.30 16.46
CA ARG A 46 -23.75 26.54 17.04
C ARG A 46 -23.20 27.22 18.28
N LYS A 47 -22.95 28.52 18.21
CA LYS A 47 -22.43 29.31 19.32
C LYS A 47 -23.39 29.29 20.52
N GLN A 48 -24.69 29.45 20.28
CA GLN A 48 -25.70 29.39 21.34
C GLN A 48 -25.68 28.05 22.09
N LEU A 49 -25.50 26.92 21.39
CA LEU A 49 -25.38 25.61 22.02
C LEU A 49 -24.09 25.46 22.84
N ILE A 50 -22.99 26.05 22.38
CA ILE A 50 -21.72 26.09 23.13
C ILE A 50 -21.84 26.95 24.39
N ASP A 51 -22.47 28.12 24.28
CA ASP A 51 -22.75 29.04 25.39
C ASP A 51 -23.69 28.40 26.42
N GLU A 52 -24.72 27.68 25.96
CA GLU A 52 -25.65 26.92 26.79
C GLU A 52 -24.94 25.80 27.55
N ALA A 53 -24.14 24.98 26.84
CA ALA A 53 -23.34 23.92 27.47
C ALA A 53 -22.42 24.46 28.56
N TYR A 54 -21.72 25.58 28.31
CA TYR A 54 -20.86 26.21 29.30
C TYR A 54 -21.66 26.78 30.47
N THR A 55 -22.81 27.41 30.23
CA THR A 55 -23.65 27.99 31.28
C THR A 55 -24.13 26.91 32.25
N VAL A 56 -24.61 25.78 31.72
CA VAL A 56 -25.09 24.65 32.55
C VAL A 56 -23.93 24.00 33.32
N LEU A 57 -22.77 23.81 32.69
CA LEU A 57 -21.64 23.13 33.31
C LEU A 57 -20.79 24.00 34.24
N SER A 58 -20.84 25.33 34.11
CA SER A 58 -20.10 26.25 34.98
C SER A 58 -20.84 26.55 36.29
N ASP A 59 -22.16 26.43 36.32
CA ASP A 59 -22.96 26.52 37.54
C ASP A 59 -22.87 25.21 38.34
N SER A 60 -22.39 25.28 39.58
CA SER A 60 -22.17 24.09 40.41
C SER A 60 -23.44 23.30 40.71
N THR A 61 -24.59 23.96 40.81
CA THR A 61 -25.87 23.30 41.10
C THR A 61 -26.44 22.68 39.83
N GLN A 62 -26.47 23.43 38.72
CA GLN A 62 -26.96 22.91 37.44
C GLN A 62 -26.10 21.75 36.93
N ARG A 63 -24.77 21.85 37.07
CA ARG A 63 -23.85 20.75 36.73
C ARG A 63 -24.13 19.51 37.57
N GLN A 64 -24.35 19.66 38.88
CA GLN A 64 -24.64 18.52 39.75
C GLN A 64 -25.97 17.85 39.37
N ASP A 65 -27.00 18.63 39.08
CA ASP A 65 -28.30 18.10 38.64
C ASP A 65 -28.19 17.40 37.29
N TYR A 66 -27.43 17.99 36.36
CA TYR A 66 -27.14 17.40 35.06
C TYR A 66 -26.35 16.10 35.18
N ASP A 67 -25.28 16.09 35.97
CA ASP A 67 -24.43 14.91 36.22
C ASP A 67 -25.23 13.80 36.90
N ALA A 68 -26.14 14.13 37.82
CA ALA A 68 -27.02 13.16 38.47
C ALA A 68 -27.97 12.51 37.46
N GLY A 69 -28.59 13.28 36.56
CA GLY A 69 -29.44 12.76 35.49
C GLY A 69 -28.68 11.95 34.44
N PHE A 70 -27.47 12.38 34.10
CA PHE A 70 -26.56 11.70 33.19
C PHE A 70 -26.11 10.34 33.75
N LEU A 71 -25.72 10.30 35.02
CA LEU A 71 -25.29 9.08 35.70
C LEU A 71 -26.46 8.14 36.02
N ALA A 72 -27.64 8.65 36.39
CA ALA A 72 -28.82 7.82 36.64
C ALA A 72 -29.20 6.99 35.39
N LYS A 73 -29.20 7.62 34.21
CA LYS A 73 -29.39 6.92 32.94
C LYS A 73 -28.30 5.89 32.70
N SER A 74 -27.05 6.16 33.07
CA SER A 74 -25.94 5.20 32.93
C SER A 74 -26.01 4.02 33.91
N TYR A 75 -26.60 4.19 35.09
CA TYR A 75 -26.79 3.13 36.09
C TYR A 75 -28.01 2.25 35.78
N GLU A 76 -29.09 2.81 35.22
CA GLU A 76 -30.19 2.03 34.65
C GLU A 76 -29.70 1.03 33.58
N LEU A 77 -28.59 1.33 32.88
CA LEU A 77 -27.91 0.41 31.93
C LEU A 77 -27.34 -0.84 32.60
N LEU A 78 -26.88 -0.73 33.85
CA LEU A 78 -26.24 -1.85 34.58
C LEU A 78 -27.28 -2.74 35.27
N GLU A 79 -28.43 -2.19 35.65
CA GLU A 79 -29.52 -2.92 36.32
C GLU A 79 -30.56 -3.50 35.34
N GLY A 80 -30.72 -2.92 34.14
CA GLY A 80 -31.69 -3.34 33.12
C GLY A 80 -31.40 -4.67 32.39
N GLY A 81 -30.34 -5.39 32.76
CA GLY A 81 -29.96 -6.68 32.15
C GLY A 81 -30.78 -7.91 32.59
N ARG A 82 -31.88 -7.73 33.33
CA ARG A 82 -32.76 -8.85 33.73
C ARG A 82 -34.22 -8.51 33.43
N PRO A 83 -34.85 -9.14 32.43
CA PRO A 83 -36.29 -9.00 32.28
C PRO A 83 -36.97 -9.65 33.49
N PRO A 84 -37.96 -9.00 34.13
CA PRO A 84 -38.85 -9.71 35.04
C PRO A 84 -39.67 -10.70 34.19
N GLU A 85 -39.41 -11.99 34.38
CA GLU A 85 -40.37 -13.02 33.97
C GLU A 85 -41.68 -12.77 34.73
N ASN A 86 -42.77 -12.67 33.97
CA ASN A 86 -44.17 -12.53 34.39
C ASN A 86 -44.66 -11.09 34.53
N GLU A 87 -45.08 -10.49 33.41
CA GLU A 87 -46.36 -9.75 33.38
C GLU A 87 -46.89 -9.69 31.93
N GLU A 88 -48.12 -10.16 31.74
CA GLU A 88 -48.84 -10.17 30.46
C GLU A 88 -49.16 -8.74 29.99
N PRO A 89 -49.24 -8.50 28.66
CA PRO A 89 -49.46 -7.16 28.12
C PRO A 89 -50.90 -6.72 28.37
N LYS A 90 -51.08 -5.65 29.15
CA LYS A 90 -52.35 -4.92 29.22
C LYS A 90 -52.31 -3.75 28.25
N ASP A 91 -53.20 -3.80 27.27
CA ASP A 91 -53.60 -2.69 26.41
C ASP A 91 -53.82 -1.40 27.23
N THR A 92 -53.04 -0.36 26.93
CA THR A 92 -53.49 1.01 27.15
C THR A 92 -52.96 1.93 26.06
N LEU A 93 -53.92 2.41 25.28
CA LEU A 93 -53.81 3.30 24.13
C LEU A 93 -53.72 4.75 24.64
N SER A 94 -52.54 5.38 24.59
CA SER A 94 -52.34 6.85 24.43
C SER A 94 -50.91 7.27 24.77
N SER A 95 -50.07 7.49 23.75
CA SER A 95 -48.90 8.41 23.76
C SER A 95 -48.51 8.71 22.31
N PRO A 96 -48.15 9.96 21.97
CA PRO A 96 -47.81 10.34 20.60
C PRO A 96 -46.43 9.77 20.23
N VAL A 97 -46.35 9.23 19.01
CA VAL A 97 -45.17 8.92 18.18
C VAL A 97 -43.90 8.58 18.98
N SER A 98 -43.71 7.29 19.24
CA SER A 98 -42.54 6.75 19.92
C SER A 98 -41.23 7.07 19.21
N ASP A 99 -40.20 7.43 19.99
CA ASP A 99 -38.77 7.62 19.66
C ASP A 99 -38.10 6.45 18.87
N SER A 100 -38.86 5.43 18.47
CA SER A 100 -38.38 4.20 17.85
C SER A 100 -38.14 4.30 16.34
N GLU A 101 -38.64 5.34 15.65
CA GLU A 101 -38.42 5.51 14.19
C GLU A 101 -37.08 6.18 13.85
N LEU A 102 -36.40 6.81 14.82
CA LEU A 102 -35.10 7.46 14.61
C LEU A 102 -33.89 6.58 14.97
N GLY A 103 -34.11 5.33 15.41
CA GLY A 103 -33.03 4.40 15.78
C GLY A 103 -32.05 4.98 16.82
N VAL A 104 -32.49 5.96 17.60
CA VAL A 104 -31.70 6.50 18.70
C VAL A 104 -31.80 5.46 19.81
N ASP A 105 -30.70 4.78 20.10
CA ASP A 105 -30.63 3.93 21.28
C ASP A 105 -31.12 4.76 22.47
N SER A 106 -32.13 4.26 23.19
CA SER A 106 -32.71 4.93 24.36
C SER A 106 -31.68 5.19 25.50
N TYR A 107 -30.44 4.78 25.25
CA TYR A 107 -29.29 4.66 26.13
C TYR A 107 -28.18 5.70 25.81
N THR A 108 -28.28 6.45 24.71
CA THR A 108 -27.35 7.54 24.38
C THR A 108 -27.74 8.82 25.11
N PRO A 109 -26.82 9.48 25.86
CA PRO A 109 -27.07 10.79 26.43
C PRO A 109 -27.58 11.78 25.37
N SER A 110 -28.57 12.58 25.76
CA SER A 110 -29.32 13.42 24.84
C SER A 110 -29.72 14.72 25.50
N ILE A 111 -29.72 15.81 24.74
CA ILE A 111 -30.20 17.12 25.17
C ILE A 111 -31.43 17.53 24.35
N ASP A 112 -32.28 18.36 24.95
CA ASP A 112 -33.38 19.01 24.25
C ASP A 112 -32.86 20.27 23.57
N VAL A 113 -32.97 20.30 22.24
CA VAL A 113 -32.55 21.42 21.39
C VAL A 113 -33.79 22.08 20.79
N GLU A 114 -33.85 23.41 20.80
CA GLU A 114 -34.90 24.16 20.10
C GLU A 114 -34.82 23.91 18.59
N GLU A 115 -35.97 23.82 17.89
CA GLU A 115 -35.98 23.55 16.44
C GLU A 115 -35.15 24.59 15.65
N SER A 116 -35.17 25.85 16.06
CA SER A 116 -34.34 26.92 15.49
C SER A 116 -32.82 26.74 15.66
N ARG A 117 -32.38 25.94 16.63
CA ARG A 117 -30.96 25.64 16.89
C ARG A 117 -30.51 24.31 16.30
N PHE A 118 -31.40 23.58 15.64
CA PHE A 118 -31.13 22.24 15.11
C PHE A 118 -29.92 22.20 14.17
N ILE A 119 -29.76 23.20 13.31
CA ILE A 119 -28.61 23.26 12.39
C ILE A 119 -27.28 23.39 13.13
N GLY A 120 -27.26 24.13 14.24
CA GLY A 120 -26.10 24.23 15.13
C GLY A 120 -25.76 22.88 15.77
N ALA A 121 -26.78 22.08 16.12
CA ALA A 121 -26.57 20.74 16.66
C ALA A 121 -26.02 19.76 15.61
N LEU A 122 -26.55 19.78 14.38
CA LEU A 122 -26.00 18.99 13.26
C LEU A 122 -24.55 19.36 12.98
N LEU A 123 -24.23 20.65 13.00
CA LEU A 123 -22.87 21.15 12.80
C LEU A 123 -21.92 20.65 13.89
N ILE A 124 -22.31 20.71 15.17
CA ILE A 124 -21.50 20.17 16.27
C ILE A 124 -21.29 18.65 16.11
N LEU A 125 -22.32 17.90 15.72
CA LEU A 125 -22.19 16.47 15.48
C LEU A 125 -21.20 16.17 14.34
N GLN A 126 -21.22 16.96 13.26
CA GLN A 126 -20.25 16.85 12.17
C GLN A 126 -18.83 17.13 12.66
N GLU A 127 -18.62 18.18 13.47
CA GLU A 127 -17.30 18.49 14.06
C GLU A 127 -16.79 17.43 15.03
N LEU A 128 -17.71 16.69 15.67
CA LEU A 128 -17.40 15.60 16.59
C LEU A 128 -17.11 14.26 15.89
N GLY A 129 -17.21 14.22 14.55
CA GLY A 129 -17.02 12.99 13.78
C GLY A 129 -18.24 12.05 13.77
N GLU A 130 -19.40 12.52 14.24
CA GLU A 130 -20.64 11.71 14.30
C GLU A 130 -21.37 11.70 12.94
N TYR A 131 -20.64 11.36 11.88
CA TYR A 131 -21.11 11.51 10.50
C TYR A 131 -22.36 10.68 10.21
N GLU A 132 -22.41 9.43 10.63
CA GLU A 132 -23.60 8.57 10.44
C GLU A 132 -24.84 9.13 11.15
N LEU A 133 -24.65 9.73 12.32
CA LEU A 133 -25.74 10.35 13.06
C LEU A 133 -26.22 11.63 12.37
N VAL A 134 -25.30 12.45 11.82
CA VAL A 134 -25.64 13.59 10.97
C VAL A 134 -26.47 13.14 9.77
N LEU A 135 -26.07 12.07 9.08
CA LEU A 135 -26.81 11.52 7.95
C LEU A 135 -28.23 11.09 8.39
N ARG A 136 -28.34 10.41 9.53
CA ARG A 136 -29.63 9.93 10.06
C ARG A 136 -30.58 11.06 10.42
N LEU A 137 -30.07 12.11 11.07
CA LEU A 137 -30.87 13.25 11.51
C LEU A 137 -31.16 14.25 10.38
N GLY A 138 -30.23 14.43 9.44
CA GLY A 138 -30.34 15.42 8.35
C GLY A 138 -31.17 14.94 7.16
N ARG A 139 -31.03 13.68 6.72
CA ARG A 139 -31.70 13.15 5.51
C ARG A 139 -33.24 13.29 5.53
N PRO A 140 -33.96 13.09 6.65
CA PRO A 140 -35.42 13.28 6.68
C PRO A 140 -35.89 14.68 6.24
N PHE A 141 -35.04 15.70 6.39
CA PHE A 141 -35.33 17.08 5.97
C PHE A 141 -35.00 17.34 4.49
N LEU A 142 -34.34 16.40 3.81
CA LEU A 142 -33.95 16.49 2.40
C LEU A 142 -34.86 15.63 1.49
N SER A 143 -35.37 14.51 1.98
CA SER A 143 -36.15 13.53 1.19
C SER A 143 -37.49 14.04 0.66
N GLY A 144 -38.08 15.06 1.29
CA GLY A 144 -39.35 15.69 0.89
C GLY A 144 -39.21 17.09 0.27
N GLY A 145 -37.98 17.52 -0.04
CA GLY A 145 -37.66 18.91 -0.32
C GLY A 145 -37.89 19.82 0.89
N THR A 146 -37.97 21.13 0.69
CA THR A 146 -38.12 22.12 1.78
C THR A 146 -39.48 22.06 2.50
N LEU A 147 -40.38 21.14 2.14
CA LEU A 147 -41.74 21.05 2.70
C LEU A 147 -41.74 20.94 4.23
N SER A 148 -40.85 20.14 4.82
CA SER A 148 -40.71 20.00 6.28
C SER A 148 -40.16 21.26 6.97
N LEU A 149 -39.54 22.17 6.20
CA LEU A 149 -38.91 23.40 6.68
C LEU A 149 -39.77 24.65 6.42
N ARG A 150 -40.82 24.57 5.58
CA ARG A 150 -41.66 25.70 5.17
C ARG A 150 -42.43 26.38 6.30
N ASP A 151 -42.69 25.69 7.40
CA ASP A 151 -43.39 26.24 8.56
C ASP A 151 -42.56 27.30 9.31
N GLY A 152 -41.28 27.51 8.94
CA GLY A 152 -40.39 28.53 9.51
C GLY A 152 -39.91 28.24 10.94
N ARG A 153 -40.28 27.08 11.51
CA ARG A 153 -39.91 26.69 12.89
C ARG A 153 -38.41 26.53 13.11
N PHE A 154 -37.69 26.22 12.05
CA PHE A 154 -36.24 26.03 12.04
C PHE A 154 -35.46 27.30 11.68
N GLY A 155 -36.16 28.38 11.30
CA GLY A 155 -35.55 29.60 10.74
C GLY A 155 -35.99 29.85 9.28
N ASP A 156 -35.19 30.62 8.54
CA ASP A 156 -35.42 30.84 7.11
C ASP A 156 -35.27 29.50 6.35
N PRO A 157 -36.33 29.00 5.69
CA PRO A 157 -36.32 27.68 5.09
C PRO A 157 -35.25 27.48 4.01
N GLU A 158 -34.87 28.52 3.27
CA GLU A 158 -33.87 28.43 2.21
C GLU A 158 -32.45 28.34 2.79
N ILE A 159 -32.16 29.18 3.80
CA ILE A 159 -30.87 29.18 4.48
C ILE A 159 -30.67 27.86 5.24
N VAL A 160 -31.68 27.44 6.00
CA VAL A 160 -31.62 26.20 6.78
C VAL A 160 -31.48 24.99 5.88
N ALA A 161 -32.20 24.94 4.75
CA ALA A 161 -32.05 23.85 3.79
C ALA A 161 -30.63 23.78 3.22
N ALA A 162 -30.05 24.93 2.83
CA ALA A 162 -28.69 24.98 2.31
C ALA A 162 -27.66 24.52 3.34
N ASP A 163 -27.79 24.93 4.61
CA ASP A 163 -26.89 24.49 5.66
C ASP A 163 -27.06 22.99 5.99
N ILE A 164 -28.30 22.45 6.01
CA ILE A 164 -28.51 21.00 6.20
C ILE A 164 -27.85 20.22 5.06
N VAL A 165 -28.03 20.65 3.81
CA VAL A 165 -27.37 20.05 2.64
C VAL A 165 -25.86 20.08 2.81
N LEU A 166 -25.31 21.21 3.25
CA LEU A 166 -23.88 21.36 3.51
C LEU A 166 -23.38 20.40 4.60
N THR A 167 -24.06 20.33 5.75
CA THR A 167 -23.64 19.46 6.86
C THR A 167 -23.73 17.98 6.47
N VAL A 168 -24.77 17.57 5.76
CA VAL A 168 -24.94 16.18 5.27
C VAL A 168 -23.87 15.84 4.22
N ALA A 169 -23.60 16.75 3.29
CA ALA A 169 -22.54 16.55 2.28
C ALA A 169 -21.16 16.45 2.93
N LEU A 170 -20.83 17.32 3.89
CA LEU A 170 -19.57 17.24 4.63
C LEU A 170 -19.46 15.96 5.46
N ALA A 171 -20.56 15.48 6.05
CA ALA A 171 -20.57 14.18 6.72
C ALA A 171 -20.29 13.03 5.75
N CYS A 172 -20.87 13.04 4.54
CA CYS A 172 -20.53 12.07 3.50
C CYS A 172 -19.05 12.12 3.09
N LEU A 173 -18.50 13.33 2.92
CA LEU A 173 -17.09 13.54 2.56
C LEU A 173 -16.15 12.94 3.61
N GLU A 174 -16.32 13.32 4.87
CA GLU A 174 -15.43 12.88 5.94
C GLU A 174 -15.64 11.40 6.29
N LEU A 175 -16.87 10.88 6.21
CA LEU A 175 -17.15 9.45 6.34
C LEU A 175 -16.46 8.64 5.25
N GLY A 176 -16.50 9.11 4.00
CA GLY A 176 -15.79 8.47 2.89
C GLY A 176 -14.28 8.43 3.13
N ARG A 177 -13.69 9.51 3.63
CA ARG A 177 -12.26 9.58 4.00
C ARG A 177 -11.91 8.64 5.15
N GLU A 178 -12.76 8.55 6.17
CA GLU A 178 -12.56 7.62 7.28
C GLU A 178 -12.61 6.16 6.80
N GLN A 179 -13.60 5.81 5.96
CA GLN A 179 -13.74 4.48 5.37
C GLN A 179 -12.55 4.13 4.46
N TRP A 180 -12.04 5.11 3.70
CA TRP A 180 -10.82 4.95 2.91
C TRP A 180 -9.64 4.61 3.81
N GLN A 181 -9.39 5.37 4.88
CA GLN A 181 -8.32 5.08 5.84
C GLN A 181 -8.47 3.71 6.50
N GLN A 182 -9.69 3.20 6.64
CA GLN A 182 -9.98 1.85 7.15
C GLN A 182 -9.85 0.73 6.10
N GLY A 183 -9.51 1.05 4.86
CA GLY A 183 -9.39 0.09 3.75
C GLY A 183 -10.73 -0.49 3.27
N GLN A 184 -11.82 0.26 3.43
CA GLN A 184 -13.17 -0.06 2.92
C GLN A 184 -13.45 0.84 1.71
N TYR A 185 -12.83 0.56 0.58
CA TYR A 185 -12.79 1.49 -0.55
C TYR A 185 -14.13 1.57 -1.30
N GLU A 186 -14.89 0.48 -1.42
CA GLU A 186 -16.24 0.52 -1.99
C GLU A 186 -17.19 1.37 -1.14
N ASN A 187 -17.20 1.17 0.19
CA ASN A 187 -18.02 1.97 1.10
C ASN A 187 -17.62 3.45 1.05
N ALA A 188 -16.31 3.73 0.99
CA ALA A 188 -15.79 5.07 0.84
C ALA A 188 -16.32 5.75 -0.44
N ALA A 189 -16.31 5.02 -1.56
CA ALA A 189 -16.83 5.51 -2.82
C ALA A 189 -18.35 5.77 -2.74
N GLU A 190 -19.12 4.86 -2.16
CA GLU A 190 -20.58 5.02 -1.98
C GLU A 190 -20.91 6.27 -1.13
N SER A 191 -20.17 6.50 -0.04
CA SER A 191 -20.31 7.70 0.80
C SER A 191 -20.04 8.98 0.00
N LEU A 192 -18.93 9.02 -0.74
CA LEU A 192 -18.55 10.17 -1.57
C LEU A 192 -19.55 10.42 -2.70
N GLU A 193 -19.95 9.37 -3.43
CA GLU A 193 -20.96 9.43 -4.52
C GLU A 193 -22.30 9.93 -3.98
N THR A 194 -22.73 9.47 -2.81
CA THR A 194 -23.97 9.93 -2.17
C THR A 194 -23.93 11.43 -1.84
N GLY A 195 -22.80 11.92 -1.31
CA GLY A 195 -22.61 13.35 -1.07
C GLY A 195 -22.58 14.15 -2.37
N GLN A 196 -21.94 13.62 -3.41
CA GLN A 196 -21.82 14.26 -4.71
C GLN A 196 -23.18 14.38 -5.42
N GLU A 197 -23.98 13.32 -5.41
CA GLU A 197 -25.33 13.28 -5.98
C GLU A 197 -26.25 14.27 -5.26
N LEU A 198 -26.17 14.34 -3.93
CA LEU A 198 -26.91 15.33 -3.14
C LEU A 198 -26.58 16.76 -3.59
N LEU A 199 -25.30 17.12 -3.65
CA LEU A 199 -24.86 18.46 -4.08
C LEU A 199 -25.26 18.77 -5.52
N LEU A 200 -25.22 17.77 -6.42
CA LEU A 200 -25.66 17.92 -7.80
C LEU A 200 -27.17 18.14 -7.90
N ARG A 201 -27.97 17.37 -7.15
CA ARG A 201 -29.43 17.45 -7.15
C ARG A 201 -29.92 18.82 -6.66
N GLU A 202 -29.32 19.33 -5.59
CA GLU A 202 -29.69 20.63 -5.00
C GLU A 202 -29.04 21.81 -5.75
N GLY A 203 -28.02 21.56 -6.58
CA GLY A 203 -27.31 22.61 -7.32
C GLY A 203 -26.46 23.53 -6.44
N LEU A 204 -25.99 23.03 -5.28
CA LEU A 204 -25.25 23.80 -4.28
C LEU A 204 -23.79 23.34 -4.14
N PHE A 205 -22.95 24.23 -3.61
CA PHE A 205 -21.56 23.97 -3.20
C PHE A 205 -20.69 23.21 -4.24
N PRO A 206 -20.53 23.72 -5.48
CA PRO A 206 -19.76 23.04 -6.53
C PRO A 206 -18.30 22.76 -6.16
N ASN A 207 -17.70 23.58 -5.29
CA ASN A 207 -16.33 23.37 -4.82
C ASN A 207 -16.21 22.10 -3.95
N ILE A 208 -17.17 21.86 -3.06
CA ILE A 208 -17.20 20.66 -2.20
C ILE A 208 -17.48 19.42 -3.05
N ARG A 209 -18.36 19.55 -4.05
CA ARG A 209 -18.58 18.48 -5.04
C ARG A 209 -17.31 18.15 -5.82
N GLY A 210 -16.49 19.17 -6.14
CA GLY A 210 -15.18 18.99 -6.76
C GLY A 210 -14.16 18.31 -5.84
N GLU A 211 -14.18 18.61 -4.54
CA GLU A 211 -13.38 17.92 -3.51
C GLU A 211 -13.72 16.42 -3.46
N MET A 212 -15.01 16.08 -3.39
CA MET A 212 -15.48 14.69 -3.42
C MET A 212 -15.09 13.97 -4.72
N GLN A 213 -15.23 14.64 -5.87
CA GLN A 213 -14.85 14.08 -7.16
C GLN A 213 -13.35 13.80 -7.25
N SER A 214 -12.51 14.70 -6.75
CA SER A 214 -11.06 14.49 -6.65
C SER A 214 -10.74 13.27 -5.78
N ASP A 215 -11.40 13.12 -4.63
CA ASP A 215 -11.19 11.98 -3.75
C ASP A 215 -11.65 10.67 -4.42
N LEU A 216 -12.76 10.67 -5.17
CA LEU A 216 -13.22 9.52 -5.96
C LEU A 216 -12.21 9.10 -7.03
N PHE A 217 -11.57 10.04 -7.72
CA PHE A 217 -10.54 9.71 -8.71
C PHE A 217 -9.33 9.05 -8.06
N LYS A 218 -8.83 9.60 -6.94
CA LYS A 218 -7.70 9.02 -6.20
C LYS A 218 -8.03 7.67 -5.57
N LEU A 219 -9.29 7.45 -5.20
CA LEU A 219 -9.80 6.19 -4.64
C LEU A 219 -9.97 5.09 -5.70
N ARG A 220 -10.13 5.44 -6.98
CA ARG A 220 -10.45 4.53 -8.09
C ARG A 220 -9.54 3.29 -8.16
N PRO A 221 -8.19 3.37 -8.07
CA PRO A 221 -7.33 2.18 -8.16
C PRO A 221 -7.57 1.18 -7.03
N TYR A 222 -7.79 1.69 -5.81
CA TYR A 222 -8.07 0.87 -4.62
C TYR A 222 -9.42 0.17 -4.72
N ARG A 223 -10.44 0.91 -5.19
CA ARG A 223 -11.78 0.37 -5.43
C ARG A 223 -11.75 -0.74 -6.49
N ILE A 224 -11.00 -0.56 -7.58
CA ILE A 224 -10.82 -1.59 -8.61
C ILE A 224 -10.27 -2.87 -7.97
N LEU A 225 -9.16 -2.77 -7.22
CA LEU A 225 -8.51 -3.92 -6.59
C LEU A 225 -9.43 -4.63 -5.61
N GLU A 226 -10.15 -3.90 -4.75
CA GLU A 226 -11.12 -4.48 -3.82
C GLU A 226 -12.20 -5.26 -4.57
N LEU A 227 -12.83 -4.64 -5.58
CA LEU A 227 -13.93 -5.24 -6.34
C LEU A 227 -13.48 -6.49 -7.10
N VAL A 228 -12.34 -6.46 -7.81
CA VAL A 228 -11.90 -7.64 -8.59
C VAL A 228 -11.41 -8.78 -7.69
N SER A 229 -10.95 -8.46 -6.48
CA SER A 229 -10.51 -9.44 -5.47
C SER A 229 -11.65 -10.20 -4.82
N LEU A 230 -12.90 -9.73 -4.95
CA LEU A 230 -14.07 -10.43 -4.42
C LEU A 230 -14.17 -11.87 -4.97
N PRO A 231 -14.83 -12.78 -4.24
CA PRO A 231 -15.17 -14.12 -4.71
C PRO A 231 -15.85 -14.14 -6.09
N GLU A 232 -15.60 -15.19 -6.89
CA GLU A 232 -16.08 -15.29 -8.29
C GLU A 232 -17.61 -15.36 -8.42
N ASP A 233 -18.32 -15.75 -7.36
CA ASP A 233 -19.79 -15.73 -7.29
C ASP A 233 -20.36 -14.31 -7.22
N GLN A 234 -19.55 -13.31 -6.83
CA GLN A 234 -19.93 -11.89 -6.82
C GLN A 234 -19.76 -11.23 -8.20
N VAL A 235 -20.39 -11.82 -9.23
CA VAL A 235 -20.21 -11.45 -10.64
C VAL A 235 -20.46 -9.96 -10.90
N ALA A 236 -21.52 -9.39 -10.31
CA ALA A 236 -21.89 -8.00 -10.55
C ALA A 236 -20.84 -7.01 -10.02
N ALA A 237 -20.40 -7.19 -8.78
CA ALA A 237 -19.39 -6.34 -8.15
C ALA A 237 -18.03 -6.46 -8.85
N ARG A 238 -17.60 -7.67 -9.19
CA ARG A 238 -16.36 -7.88 -9.95
C ARG A 238 -16.42 -7.22 -11.33
N ARG A 239 -17.55 -7.32 -12.03
CA ARG A 239 -17.76 -6.66 -13.32
C ARG A 239 -17.68 -5.14 -13.20
N GLN A 240 -18.23 -4.56 -12.13
CA GLN A 240 -18.07 -3.14 -11.84
C GLN A 240 -16.61 -2.75 -11.67
N GLY A 241 -15.81 -3.55 -10.95
CA GLY A 241 -14.36 -3.34 -10.83
C GLY A 241 -13.63 -3.36 -12.17
N ILE A 242 -14.00 -4.28 -13.07
CA ILE A 242 -13.44 -4.34 -14.43
C ILE A 242 -13.87 -3.13 -15.27
N THR A 243 -15.12 -2.69 -15.19
CA THR A 243 -15.59 -1.50 -15.90
C THR A 243 -14.87 -0.23 -15.43
N LEU A 244 -14.65 -0.08 -14.12
CA LEU A 244 -13.86 1.04 -13.59
C LEU A 244 -12.42 1.05 -14.11
N LEU A 245 -11.82 -0.14 -14.29
CA LEU A 245 -10.50 -0.27 -14.90
C LEU A 245 -10.52 0.06 -16.39
N GLU A 246 -11.54 -0.35 -17.12
CA GLU A 246 -11.70 -0.01 -18.55
C GLU A 246 -11.85 1.50 -18.73
N ASP A 247 -12.62 2.18 -17.88
CA ASP A 247 -12.76 3.64 -17.86
C ASP A 247 -11.41 4.30 -17.56
N MET A 248 -10.66 3.79 -16.58
CA MET A 248 -9.33 4.29 -16.25
C MET A 248 -8.34 4.13 -17.42
N LEU A 249 -8.32 2.97 -18.08
CA LEU A 249 -7.49 2.76 -19.28
C LEU A 249 -7.92 3.67 -20.44
N HIS A 250 -9.22 3.94 -20.57
CA HIS A 250 -9.74 4.87 -21.57
C HIS A 250 -9.23 6.29 -21.33
N ASP A 251 -9.35 6.80 -20.10
CA ASP A 251 -8.91 8.15 -19.70
C ASP A 251 -7.40 8.34 -19.93
N ARG A 252 -6.60 7.31 -19.65
CA ARG A 252 -5.14 7.33 -19.87
C ARG A 252 -4.72 7.22 -21.33
N GLY A 253 -5.60 6.73 -22.20
CA GLY A 253 -5.27 6.39 -23.58
C GLY A 253 -4.66 5.01 -23.77
N GLY A 254 -4.51 4.22 -22.70
CA GLY A 254 -4.03 2.84 -22.70
C GLY A 254 -3.11 2.51 -21.52
N ILE A 255 -2.50 1.33 -21.53
CA ILE A 255 -1.62 0.87 -20.43
C ILE A 255 -0.35 1.72 -20.33
N ASP A 256 0.26 1.98 -21.49
CA ASP A 256 1.42 2.84 -21.72
C ASP A 256 1.02 4.28 -22.09
N GLY A 257 -0.26 4.63 -21.89
CA GLY A 257 -0.78 5.97 -22.13
C GLY A 257 -0.32 6.97 -21.08
N SER A 258 -0.09 8.21 -21.52
CA SER A 258 0.30 9.35 -20.68
C SER A 258 -0.87 10.29 -20.34
N GLY A 259 -2.11 9.87 -20.62
CA GLY A 259 -3.31 10.62 -20.24
C GLY A 259 -3.50 10.70 -18.73
N ASP A 260 -4.17 11.76 -18.28
CA ASP A 260 -4.45 12.00 -16.87
C ASP A 260 -5.83 11.45 -16.51
N ASP A 261 -5.86 10.35 -15.75
CA ASP A 261 -7.06 9.76 -15.17
C ASP A 261 -7.43 10.33 -13.80
N LEU A 262 -6.69 11.35 -13.35
CA LEU A 262 -6.83 12.05 -12.08
C LEU A 262 -6.63 11.16 -10.83
N SER A 263 -6.17 9.92 -11.01
CA SER A 263 -5.89 8.99 -9.91
C SER A 263 -4.62 9.37 -9.14
N GLY A 264 -3.74 10.16 -9.77
CA GLY A 264 -2.41 10.49 -9.25
C GLY A 264 -1.35 9.43 -9.57
N LEU A 265 -1.68 8.36 -10.30
CA LEU A 265 -0.70 7.35 -10.73
C LEU A 265 0.04 7.80 -11.98
N GLY A 266 1.37 7.93 -11.88
CA GLY A 266 2.27 8.08 -13.02
C GLY A 266 2.28 6.83 -13.90
N VAL A 267 3.01 6.86 -15.02
CA VAL A 267 3.09 5.72 -15.96
C VAL A 267 3.68 4.49 -15.27
N GLU A 268 4.76 4.65 -14.49
CA GLU A 268 5.42 3.55 -13.79
C GLU A 268 4.54 2.94 -12.70
N ASP A 269 3.91 3.76 -11.87
CA ASP A 269 3.01 3.29 -10.82
C ASP A 269 1.76 2.63 -11.38
N PHE A 270 1.26 3.11 -12.51
CA PHE A 270 0.15 2.48 -13.22
C PHE A 270 0.53 1.09 -13.74
N LEU A 271 1.75 0.92 -14.27
CA LEU A 271 2.24 -0.40 -14.67
C LEU A 271 2.33 -1.37 -13.48
N ARG A 272 2.81 -0.91 -12.33
CA ARG A 272 2.84 -1.71 -11.09
C ARG A 272 1.42 -2.08 -10.63
N PHE A 273 0.48 -1.14 -10.70
CA PHE A 273 -0.93 -1.38 -10.45
C PHE A 273 -1.49 -2.47 -11.38
N ILE A 274 -1.21 -2.41 -12.68
CA ILE A 274 -1.60 -3.47 -13.64
C ILE A 274 -0.96 -4.81 -13.29
N GLN A 275 0.32 -4.84 -12.91
CA GLN A 275 1.00 -6.08 -12.50
C GLN A 275 0.33 -6.74 -11.28
N GLN A 276 0.01 -5.95 -10.25
CA GLN A 276 -0.68 -6.44 -9.06
C GLN A 276 -2.08 -6.99 -9.39
N LEU A 277 -2.84 -6.21 -10.18
CA LEU A 277 -4.20 -6.52 -10.61
C LEU A 277 -4.30 -7.91 -11.28
N ARG A 278 -3.30 -8.31 -12.07
CA ARG A 278 -3.31 -9.58 -12.82
C ARG A 278 -3.65 -10.76 -11.91
N SER A 279 -3.00 -10.87 -10.77
CA SER A 279 -3.21 -11.99 -9.82
C SER A 279 -4.64 -12.12 -9.29
N HIS A 280 -5.45 -11.05 -9.38
CA HIS A 280 -6.85 -11.02 -8.95
C HIS A 280 -7.85 -11.31 -10.08
N LEU A 281 -7.40 -11.27 -11.34
CA LEU A 281 -8.20 -11.55 -12.52
C LEU A 281 -8.01 -13.00 -12.99
N THR A 282 -9.08 -13.57 -13.54
CA THR A 282 -9.03 -14.87 -14.22
C THR A 282 -8.35 -14.76 -15.58
N ALA A 283 -7.87 -15.87 -16.13
CA ALA A 283 -7.30 -15.91 -17.48
C ALA A 283 -8.29 -15.44 -18.57
N ALA A 284 -9.59 -15.70 -18.40
CA ALA A 284 -10.62 -15.22 -19.32
C ALA A 284 -10.83 -13.71 -19.26
N GLU A 285 -10.79 -13.12 -18.06
CA GLU A 285 -10.92 -11.67 -17.86
C GLU A 285 -9.71 -10.93 -18.40
N GLN A 286 -8.48 -11.38 -18.06
CA GLN A 286 -7.26 -10.79 -18.59
C GLN A 286 -7.19 -10.87 -20.11
N GLN A 287 -7.61 -12.00 -20.71
CA GLN A 287 -7.66 -12.10 -22.17
C GLN A 287 -8.58 -11.02 -22.74
N THR A 288 -9.80 -10.90 -22.22
CA THR A 288 -10.79 -9.95 -22.76
C THR A 288 -10.28 -8.52 -22.67
N LEU A 289 -9.76 -8.14 -21.50
CA LEU A 289 -9.22 -6.82 -21.22
C LEU A 289 -8.02 -6.49 -22.12
N PHE A 290 -6.97 -7.32 -22.07
CA PHE A 290 -5.72 -7.01 -22.74
C PHE A 290 -5.78 -7.22 -24.25
N GLN A 291 -6.65 -8.11 -24.77
CA GLN A 291 -6.88 -8.17 -26.22
C GLN A 291 -7.59 -6.94 -26.76
N ALA A 292 -8.51 -6.36 -25.99
CA ALA A 292 -9.14 -5.09 -26.37
C ALA A 292 -8.08 -3.98 -26.41
N GLU A 293 -7.22 -3.94 -25.40
CA GLU A 293 -6.19 -2.93 -25.26
C GLU A 293 -5.03 -3.09 -26.26
N ALA A 294 -4.66 -4.31 -26.63
CA ALA A 294 -3.69 -4.63 -27.68
C ALA A 294 -4.13 -4.20 -29.10
N ARG A 295 -5.38 -3.75 -29.28
CA ARG A 295 -5.81 -3.11 -30.54
C ARG A 295 -5.26 -1.70 -30.68
N ARG A 296 -4.88 -1.06 -29.56
CA ARG A 296 -4.09 0.17 -29.56
C ARG A 296 -2.63 -0.18 -29.90
N PRO A 297 -1.82 0.77 -30.39
CA PRO A 297 -0.39 0.53 -30.66
C PRO A 297 0.42 0.44 -29.36
N SER A 298 0.14 -0.58 -28.53
CA SER A 298 0.76 -0.82 -27.23
C SER A 298 1.49 -2.16 -27.21
N ALA A 299 2.81 -2.11 -27.06
CA ALA A 299 3.63 -3.31 -26.96
C ALA A 299 3.32 -4.06 -25.64
N VAL A 300 3.15 -3.32 -24.55
CA VAL A 300 2.83 -3.87 -23.22
C VAL A 300 1.49 -4.60 -23.25
N ALA A 301 0.44 -3.98 -23.81
CA ALA A 301 -0.87 -4.62 -23.90
C ALA A 301 -0.83 -5.88 -24.80
N THR A 302 -0.07 -5.83 -25.91
CA THR A 302 0.12 -6.98 -26.80
C THR A 302 0.78 -8.14 -26.05
N TYR A 303 1.82 -7.86 -25.26
CA TYR A 303 2.53 -8.87 -24.47
C TYR A 303 1.63 -9.49 -23.39
N LEU A 304 0.88 -8.68 -22.65
CA LEU A 304 -0.08 -9.15 -21.64
C LEU A 304 -1.20 -10.00 -22.27
N ALA A 305 -1.69 -9.62 -23.44
CA ALA A 305 -2.68 -10.39 -24.18
C ALA A 305 -2.14 -11.75 -24.65
N VAL A 306 -0.88 -11.82 -25.08
CA VAL A 306 -0.18 -13.07 -25.44
C VAL A 306 -0.11 -14.00 -24.23
N TYR A 307 0.30 -13.50 -23.06
CA TYR A 307 0.36 -14.31 -21.83
C TYR A 307 -1.01 -14.83 -21.42
N ALA A 308 -2.05 -14.00 -21.49
CA ALA A 308 -3.42 -14.43 -21.18
C ALA A 308 -3.92 -15.52 -22.16
N LEU A 309 -3.62 -15.37 -23.45
CA LEU A 309 -3.93 -16.37 -24.48
C LEU A 309 -3.19 -17.69 -24.26
N LEU A 310 -1.89 -17.63 -23.94
CA LEU A 310 -1.07 -18.82 -23.67
C LEU A 310 -1.56 -19.55 -22.43
N ALA A 311 -1.73 -18.83 -21.31
CA ALA A 311 -2.18 -19.40 -20.06
C ALA A 311 -3.54 -20.08 -20.20
N ARG A 312 -4.51 -19.37 -20.79
CA ARG A 312 -5.86 -19.90 -21.02
C ARG A 312 -5.85 -21.03 -22.05
N GLY A 313 -5.20 -20.85 -23.19
CA GLY A 313 -5.13 -21.83 -24.27
C GLY A 313 -4.53 -23.16 -23.81
N PHE A 314 -3.46 -23.09 -23.02
CA PHE A 314 -2.85 -24.27 -22.43
C PHE A 314 -3.75 -24.91 -21.35
N ALA A 315 -4.22 -24.11 -20.38
CA ALA A 315 -4.97 -24.63 -19.23
C ALA A 315 -6.40 -25.12 -19.56
N THR A 316 -6.97 -24.66 -20.68
CA THR A 316 -8.30 -25.06 -21.16
C THR A 316 -8.27 -25.94 -22.41
N ARG A 317 -7.08 -26.37 -22.86
CA ARG A 317 -6.91 -27.28 -24.01
C ARG A 317 -7.45 -26.70 -25.32
N GLN A 318 -7.18 -25.42 -25.55
CA GLN A 318 -7.62 -24.66 -26.73
C GLN A 318 -6.40 -24.17 -27.53
N PRO A 319 -5.81 -25.00 -28.43
CA PRO A 319 -4.62 -24.61 -29.19
C PRO A 319 -4.88 -23.44 -30.15
N ALA A 320 -6.13 -23.17 -30.53
CA ALA A 320 -6.50 -21.98 -31.30
C ALA A 320 -6.09 -20.67 -30.62
N LEU A 321 -6.16 -20.59 -29.28
CA LEU A 321 -5.72 -19.43 -28.51
C LEU A 321 -4.18 -19.29 -28.54
N ILE A 322 -3.46 -20.42 -28.50
CA ILE A 322 -1.99 -20.46 -28.60
C ILE A 322 -1.54 -20.01 -29.99
N ARG A 323 -2.23 -20.47 -31.05
CA ARG A 323 -1.99 -19.98 -32.42
C ARG A 323 -2.22 -18.48 -32.53
N GLN A 324 -3.28 -17.96 -31.90
CA GLN A 324 -3.51 -16.52 -31.86
C GLN A 324 -2.36 -15.77 -31.16
N ALA A 325 -1.87 -16.29 -30.02
CA ALA A 325 -0.73 -15.74 -29.31
C ALA A 325 0.53 -15.70 -30.19
N LYS A 326 0.83 -16.80 -30.89
CA LYS A 326 1.93 -16.89 -31.85
C LYS A 326 1.85 -15.81 -32.93
N LEU A 327 0.67 -15.61 -33.53
CA LEU A 327 0.46 -14.59 -34.55
C LEU A 327 0.64 -13.15 -34.02
N MET A 328 0.35 -12.91 -32.75
CA MET A 328 0.63 -11.62 -32.10
C MET A 328 2.13 -11.43 -31.86
N LEU A 329 2.83 -12.47 -31.39
CA LEU A 329 4.28 -12.46 -31.20
C LEU A 329 5.06 -12.26 -32.51
N MET A 330 4.60 -12.80 -33.63
CA MET A 330 5.25 -12.57 -34.93
C MET A 330 5.23 -11.08 -35.33
N ARG A 331 4.19 -10.33 -34.95
CA ARG A 331 4.12 -8.88 -35.20
C ARG A 331 5.06 -8.12 -34.27
N LEU A 332 5.11 -8.53 -33.00
CA LEU A 332 5.95 -7.90 -31.96
C LEU A 332 7.45 -8.16 -32.18
N GLY A 333 7.81 -9.33 -32.70
CA GLY A 333 9.20 -9.74 -32.97
C GLY A 333 9.96 -8.89 -33.98
N SER A 334 9.29 -7.95 -34.66
CA SER A 334 9.96 -6.93 -35.48
C SER A 334 10.68 -5.86 -34.65
N ARG A 335 10.38 -5.75 -33.34
CA ARG A 335 10.87 -4.69 -32.45
C ARG A 335 11.44 -5.18 -31.12
N GLN A 336 11.19 -6.43 -30.74
CA GLN A 336 11.56 -7.01 -29.44
C GLN A 336 12.02 -8.45 -29.63
N ASP A 337 12.97 -8.92 -28.81
CA ASP A 337 13.29 -10.35 -28.76
C ASP A 337 12.15 -11.08 -28.04
N VAL A 338 11.40 -11.87 -28.82
CA VAL A 338 10.30 -12.71 -28.33
C VAL A 338 10.43 -14.14 -28.86
N HIS A 339 11.64 -14.52 -29.27
CA HIS A 339 11.90 -15.77 -29.97
C HIS A 339 11.72 -16.99 -29.05
N LEU A 340 11.96 -16.83 -27.75
CA LEU A 340 11.74 -17.88 -26.77
C LEU A 340 10.25 -18.19 -26.62
N GLU A 341 9.40 -17.16 -26.53
CA GLU A 341 7.94 -17.29 -26.47
C GLU A 341 7.38 -17.85 -27.79
N GLN A 342 7.95 -17.44 -28.92
CA GLN A 342 7.63 -18.03 -30.23
C GLN A 342 7.97 -19.52 -30.27
N ALA A 343 9.12 -19.92 -29.72
CA ALA A 343 9.50 -21.33 -29.63
C ALA A 343 8.54 -22.13 -28.75
N VAL A 344 8.13 -21.58 -27.59
CA VAL A 344 7.12 -22.22 -26.72
C VAL A 344 5.77 -22.32 -27.43
N CYS A 345 5.32 -21.29 -28.14
CA CYS A 345 4.08 -21.35 -28.92
C CYS A 345 4.15 -22.44 -30.01
N ALA A 346 5.25 -22.50 -30.76
CA ALA A 346 5.47 -23.49 -31.80
C ALA A 346 5.51 -24.91 -31.21
N LEU A 347 6.17 -25.10 -30.06
CA LEU A 347 6.16 -26.36 -29.32
C LEU A 347 4.74 -26.80 -28.99
N LEU A 348 3.95 -25.91 -28.35
CA LEU A 348 2.58 -26.20 -27.93
C LEU A 348 1.63 -26.47 -29.12
N LEU A 349 2.00 -26.03 -30.32
CA LEU A 349 1.30 -26.33 -31.57
C LEU A 349 1.87 -27.54 -32.32
N GLY A 350 2.76 -28.33 -31.69
CA GLY A 350 3.38 -29.52 -32.32
C GLY A 350 4.36 -29.22 -33.44
N GLN A 351 4.76 -27.96 -33.63
CA GLN A 351 5.63 -27.48 -34.73
C GLN A 351 7.11 -27.51 -34.28
N THR A 352 7.66 -28.70 -34.11
CA THR A 352 9.01 -28.90 -33.53
C THR A 352 10.14 -28.21 -34.30
N GLU A 353 10.10 -28.26 -35.64
CA GLU A 353 11.10 -27.60 -36.50
C GLU A 353 11.06 -26.07 -36.39
N GLU A 354 9.87 -25.50 -36.24
CA GLU A 354 9.72 -24.06 -36.06
C GLU A 354 10.15 -23.62 -34.65
N ALA A 355 9.86 -24.44 -33.64
CA ALA A 355 10.33 -24.22 -32.28
C ALA A 355 11.88 -24.18 -32.22
N SER A 356 12.54 -25.13 -32.87
CA SER A 356 14.01 -25.17 -32.96
C SER A 356 14.58 -23.93 -33.67
N ARG A 357 13.99 -23.53 -34.82
CA ARG A 357 14.42 -22.31 -35.53
C ARG A 357 14.25 -21.05 -34.70
N ALA A 358 13.15 -20.92 -33.96
CA ALA A 358 12.93 -19.78 -33.08
C ALA A 358 13.97 -19.76 -31.94
N LEU A 359 14.30 -20.91 -31.33
CA LEU A 359 15.35 -20.98 -30.30
C LEU A 359 16.73 -20.53 -30.80
N GLU A 360 17.09 -20.82 -32.06
CA GLU A 360 18.37 -20.39 -32.63
C GLU A 360 18.50 -18.87 -32.75
N LEU A 361 17.37 -18.16 -32.81
CA LEU A 361 17.32 -16.70 -32.94
C LEU A 361 17.24 -15.98 -31.59
N SER A 362 16.91 -16.69 -30.51
CA SER A 362 16.77 -16.11 -29.17
C SER A 362 18.11 -15.67 -28.59
N GLN A 363 18.11 -14.54 -27.87
CA GLN A 363 19.28 -14.00 -27.17
C GLN A 363 19.25 -14.29 -25.66
N GLU A 364 18.33 -15.15 -25.21
CA GLU A 364 18.08 -15.42 -23.80
C GLU A 364 19.05 -16.45 -23.20
N PHE A 365 20.25 -15.99 -22.82
CA PHE A 365 21.38 -16.85 -22.43
C PHE A 365 21.07 -17.87 -21.33
N GLU A 366 20.40 -17.45 -20.24
CA GLU A 366 20.12 -18.35 -19.10
C GLU A 366 19.11 -19.44 -19.46
N SER A 367 18.01 -19.05 -20.12
CA SER A 367 17.00 -19.99 -20.62
C SER A 367 17.58 -20.96 -21.63
N LEU A 368 18.43 -20.48 -22.55
CA LEU A 368 19.10 -21.32 -23.54
C LEU A 368 20.12 -22.27 -22.91
N ALA A 369 20.86 -21.83 -21.89
CA ALA A 369 21.77 -22.70 -21.14
C ALA A 369 20.98 -23.83 -20.45
N PHE A 370 19.89 -23.49 -19.77
CA PHE A 370 19.00 -24.48 -19.15
C PHE A 370 18.45 -25.49 -20.18
N ILE A 371 17.97 -25.02 -21.33
CA ILE A 371 17.44 -25.87 -22.40
C ILE A 371 18.54 -26.82 -22.94
N ARG A 372 19.76 -26.32 -23.14
CA ARG A 372 20.90 -27.13 -23.63
C ARG A 372 21.32 -28.19 -22.61
N ASP A 373 21.44 -27.82 -21.34
CA ASP A 373 21.84 -28.74 -20.28
C ASP A 373 20.84 -29.87 -20.09
N ASN A 374 19.54 -29.58 -20.24
CA ASN A 374 18.47 -30.57 -20.16
C ASN A 374 18.20 -31.32 -21.49
N SER A 375 19.00 -31.06 -22.52
CA SER A 375 18.97 -31.77 -23.81
C SER A 375 20.27 -32.52 -24.11
N GLN A 376 21.17 -32.67 -23.13
CA GLN A 376 22.44 -33.37 -23.32
C GLN A 376 22.24 -34.82 -23.76
N GLY A 377 22.84 -35.19 -24.90
CA GLY A 377 22.73 -36.53 -25.47
C GLY A 377 21.48 -36.78 -26.31
N ALA A 378 20.59 -35.78 -26.45
CA ALA A 378 19.47 -35.80 -27.38
C ALA A 378 19.91 -35.31 -28.79
N PRO A 379 19.20 -35.69 -29.86
CA PRO A 379 19.49 -35.23 -31.22
C PRO A 379 19.14 -33.75 -31.46
N ASP A 380 18.27 -33.17 -30.64
CA ASP A 380 17.78 -31.79 -30.72
C ASP A 380 17.58 -31.19 -29.32
N LEU A 381 17.20 -29.90 -29.27
CA LEU A 381 16.93 -29.17 -28.02
C LEU A 381 15.49 -29.37 -27.51
N LEU A 382 14.71 -30.24 -28.14
CA LEU A 382 13.29 -30.40 -27.86
C LEU A 382 13.02 -30.91 -26.42
N PRO A 383 13.78 -31.88 -25.86
CA PRO A 383 13.55 -32.33 -24.49
C PRO A 383 13.72 -31.21 -23.45
N GLY A 384 14.77 -30.41 -23.59
CA GLY A 384 15.01 -29.25 -22.74
C GLY A 384 13.98 -28.15 -22.93
N LEU A 385 13.53 -27.91 -24.17
CA LEU A 385 12.46 -26.95 -24.46
C LEU A 385 11.12 -27.37 -23.83
N CYS A 386 10.79 -28.67 -23.87
CA CYS A 386 9.61 -29.20 -23.17
C CYS A 386 9.69 -28.93 -21.67
N LEU A 387 10.81 -29.28 -21.03
CA LEU A 387 10.99 -29.06 -19.60
C LEU A 387 10.95 -27.56 -19.25
N TYR A 388 11.61 -26.72 -20.04
CA TYR A 388 11.58 -25.27 -19.90
C TYR A 388 10.16 -24.73 -19.98
N SER A 389 9.40 -25.11 -21.02
CA SER A 389 8.04 -24.64 -21.26
C SER A 389 7.10 -25.00 -20.12
N GLU A 390 7.19 -26.24 -19.61
CA GLU A 390 6.38 -26.69 -18.47
C GLU A 390 6.72 -25.89 -17.19
N ARG A 391 8.01 -25.70 -16.92
CA ARG A 391 8.48 -24.91 -15.77
C ARG A 391 8.05 -23.45 -15.90
N TRP A 392 8.28 -22.83 -17.04
CA TRP A 392 7.92 -21.45 -17.35
C TRP A 392 6.41 -21.21 -17.18
N LEU A 393 5.57 -22.09 -17.73
CA LEU A 393 4.13 -22.03 -17.52
C LEU A 393 3.77 -22.11 -16.02
N GLN A 394 4.42 -23.01 -15.28
CA GLN A 394 4.15 -23.22 -13.87
C GLN A 394 4.60 -22.06 -12.97
N SER A 395 5.79 -21.50 -13.21
CA SER A 395 6.43 -20.53 -12.30
C SER A 395 6.29 -19.09 -12.73
N GLU A 396 6.13 -18.81 -14.03
CA GLU A 396 6.14 -17.44 -14.57
C GLU A 396 4.82 -17.05 -15.25
N VAL A 397 4.00 -18.01 -15.68
CA VAL A 397 2.73 -17.69 -16.34
C VAL A 397 1.54 -17.85 -15.38
N PHE A 398 1.33 -19.06 -14.86
CA PHE A 398 0.17 -19.41 -14.04
C PHE A 398 -0.03 -18.55 -12.77
N PRO A 399 1.03 -18.14 -12.03
CA PRO A 399 0.85 -17.36 -10.80
C PRO A 399 0.15 -16.01 -11.00
N HIS A 400 0.18 -15.47 -12.22
CA HIS A 400 -0.48 -14.20 -12.53
C HIS A 400 -1.96 -14.33 -12.85
N PHE A 401 -2.56 -15.52 -12.79
CA PHE A 401 -3.99 -15.72 -13.06
C PHE A 401 -4.64 -16.41 -11.86
N ARG A 402 -5.70 -15.79 -11.33
CA ARG A 402 -6.37 -16.26 -10.11
C ARG A 402 -6.82 -17.73 -10.20
N ASP A 403 -7.39 -18.12 -11.34
CA ASP A 403 -7.94 -19.44 -11.60
C ASP A 403 -6.87 -20.50 -11.95
N LEU A 404 -5.64 -20.06 -12.27
CA LEU A 404 -4.54 -20.95 -12.66
C LEU A 404 -3.44 -21.06 -11.61
N ALA A 405 -3.35 -20.13 -10.64
CA ALA A 405 -2.27 -20.07 -9.66
C ALA A 405 -2.03 -21.36 -8.85
N LYS A 406 -3.06 -22.21 -8.70
CA LYS A 406 -2.98 -23.51 -8.01
C LYS A 406 -2.98 -24.72 -8.95
N ARG A 407 -3.05 -24.52 -10.26
CA ARG A 407 -3.05 -25.60 -11.26
C ARG A 407 -1.62 -26.03 -11.56
N GLN A 408 -1.47 -27.28 -11.98
CA GLN A 408 -0.20 -27.84 -12.43
C GLN A 408 -0.13 -27.80 -13.95
N ALA A 409 0.98 -27.31 -14.49
CA ALA A 409 1.27 -27.40 -15.92
C ALA A 409 1.82 -28.78 -16.25
N SER A 410 1.21 -29.46 -17.23
CA SER A 410 1.75 -30.72 -17.75
C SER A 410 1.59 -30.78 -19.27
N LEU A 411 2.71 -30.74 -19.98
CA LEU A 411 2.74 -30.92 -21.43
C LEU A 411 2.21 -32.30 -21.82
N LYS A 412 2.55 -33.32 -21.02
CA LYS A 412 2.08 -34.69 -21.25
C LYS A 412 0.57 -34.77 -21.24
N GLU A 413 -0.09 -34.18 -20.24
CA GLU A 413 -1.55 -34.17 -20.19
C GLU A 413 -2.15 -33.30 -21.30
N TYR A 414 -1.51 -32.18 -21.65
CA TYR A 414 -1.94 -31.29 -22.73
C TYR A 414 -1.99 -32.01 -24.09
N PHE A 415 -0.90 -32.69 -24.48
CA PHE A 415 -0.84 -33.43 -25.75
C PHE A 415 -1.62 -34.75 -25.74
N ALA A 416 -2.00 -35.26 -24.57
CA ALA A 416 -2.86 -36.45 -24.44
C ALA A 416 -4.35 -36.15 -24.68
N ASP A 417 -4.72 -34.87 -24.78
CA ASP A 417 -6.10 -34.41 -24.98
C ASP A 417 -6.57 -34.62 -26.43
N GLU A 418 -7.76 -35.19 -26.61
CA GLU A 418 -8.31 -35.52 -27.94
C GLU A 418 -8.55 -34.26 -28.78
N ASP A 419 -9.10 -33.19 -28.19
CA ASP A 419 -9.40 -31.95 -28.91
C ASP A 419 -8.11 -31.25 -29.37
N VAL A 420 -7.06 -31.32 -28.54
CA VAL A 420 -5.73 -30.83 -28.90
C VAL A 420 -5.18 -31.64 -30.08
N GLN A 421 -5.19 -32.97 -30.01
CA GLN A 421 -4.67 -33.84 -31.07
C GLN A 421 -5.36 -33.57 -32.41
N VAL A 422 -6.70 -33.53 -32.42
CA VAL A 422 -7.49 -33.22 -33.61
C VAL A 422 -7.10 -31.88 -34.21
N TYR A 423 -7.00 -30.83 -33.39
CA TYR A 423 -6.64 -29.50 -33.88
C TYR A 423 -5.22 -29.46 -34.47
N LEU A 424 -4.25 -30.16 -33.84
CA LEU A 424 -2.87 -30.20 -34.33
C LEU A 424 -2.74 -30.97 -35.65
N GLU A 425 -3.51 -32.05 -35.84
CA GLU A 425 -3.56 -32.80 -37.10
C GLU A 425 -4.17 -31.99 -38.25
N GLU A 426 -5.15 -31.15 -37.96
CA GLU A 426 -5.80 -30.26 -38.93
C GLU A 426 -5.04 -28.95 -39.18
N LEU A 427 -4.04 -28.65 -38.36
CA LEU A 427 -3.28 -27.40 -38.45
C LEU A 427 -2.54 -27.34 -39.80
N PRO A 428 -2.83 -26.36 -40.67
CA PRO A 428 -2.11 -26.23 -41.92
C PRO A 428 -0.62 -26.01 -41.62
N ALA A 429 0.26 -26.65 -42.40
CA ALA A 429 1.64 -26.22 -42.48
C ALA A 429 1.64 -24.81 -43.10
N GLU A 430 1.62 -23.78 -42.26
CA GLU A 430 1.57 -22.39 -42.72
C GLU A 430 2.83 -22.10 -43.56
N ALA A 431 2.61 -21.84 -44.84
CA ALA A 431 3.52 -21.02 -45.62
C ALA A 431 3.52 -19.60 -45.03
N GLU A 432 4.71 -18.99 -45.01
CA GLU A 432 4.98 -17.56 -44.74
C GLU A 432 3.75 -16.66 -44.92
N PRO A 433 3.46 -15.74 -43.98
CA PRO A 433 2.32 -14.85 -44.13
C PRO A 433 2.48 -14.03 -45.41
N ALA A 434 1.69 -14.37 -46.43
CA ALA A 434 1.42 -13.50 -47.55
C ALA A 434 1.03 -12.14 -46.97
N GLU A 435 1.77 -11.10 -47.39
CA GLU A 435 1.52 -9.71 -47.06
C GLU A 435 0.02 -9.46 -46.92
N TRP A 436 -0.44 -9.30 -45.68
CA TRP A 436 -1.77 -8.79 -45.43
C TRP A 436 -1.73 -7.32 -45.84
N SER A 437 -1.96 -7.07 -47.12
CA SER A 437 -2.33 -5.75 -47.60
C SER A 437 -3.53 -5.36 -46.75
N ALA A 438 -3.39 -4.30 -45.94
CA ALA A 438 -4.54 -3.67 -45.33
C ALA A 438 -5.61 -3.50 -46.42
N PRO A 439 -6.90 -3.80 -46.18
CA PRO A 439 -7.93 -3.38 -47.09
C PRO A 439 -7.97 -1.85 -47.03
N SER A 440 -7.16 -1.22 -47.88
CA SER A 440 -7.35 0.15 -48.30
C SER A 440 -8.73 0.22 -48.94
N SER A 441 -9.58 1.08 -48.39
CA SER A 441 -10.90 1.45 -48.90
C SER A 441 -11.94 0.33 -49.01
N VAL A 442 -12.79 0.21 -47.98
CA VAL A 442 -14.20 -0.13 -48.23
C VAL A 442 -14.90 1.20 -48.56
N PRO A 443 -15.59 1.35 -49.71
CA PRO A 443 -16.39 2.53 -49.97
C PRO A 443 -17.53 2.57 -48.95
N SER A 444 -17.76 3.75 -48.36
CA SER A 444 -18.88 3.99 -47.45
C SER A 444 -20.19 3.44 -48.02
N PRO A 445 -21.06 2.81 -47.22
CA PRO A 445 -22.41 2.50 -47.67
C PRO A 445 -23.11 3.83 -47.96
N SER A 446 -23.40 4.08 -49.23
CA SER A 446 -24.29 5.17 -49.63
C SER A 446 -25.67 4.85 -49.06
N TRP A 447 -26.03 5.49 -47.96
CA TRP A 447 -27.41 5.52 -47.49
C TRP A 447 -28.24 6.19 -48.57
N ARG A 448 -29.05 5.38 -49.25
CA ARG A 448 -30.02 5.84 -50.23
C ARG A 448 -31.07 6.65 -49.49
N GLU A 449 -31.01 7.96 -49.69
CA GLU A 449 -31.92 8.95 -49.13
C GLU A 449 -33.32 8.75 -49.72
N GLU A 450 -34.16 8.02 -48.99
CA GLU A 450 -35.56 7.85 -49.32
C GLU A 450 -36.35 9.02 -48.72
N LYS A 451 -36.63 10.00 -49.59
CA LYS A 451 -37.52 11.15 -49.34
C LYS A 451 -38.85 10.71 -48.74
N ARG A 452 -39.25 11.31 -47.61
CA ARG A 452 -40.65 11.66 -47.26
C ARG A 452 -40.67 12.81 -46.22
N PRO A 453 -41.76 13.59 -46.17
CA PRO A 453 -41.71 15.04 -46.13
C PRO A 453 -41.78 15.64 -44.72
N ALA A 454 -41.24 16.85 -44.62
CA ALA A 454 -41.26 17.73 -43.47
C ALA A 454 -42.65 18.33 -43.21
N GLU A 455 -42.94 18.61 -41.93
CA GLU A 455 -43.65 19.81 -41.46
C GLU A 455 -43.46 19.98 -39.93
N PRO A 456 -43.69 21.19 -39.35
CA PRO A 456 -42.64 21.99 -38.70
C PRO A 456 -42.92 22.26 -37.20
N HIS A 457 -42.06 23.05 -36.53
CA HIS A 457 -42.32 24.02 -35.42
C HIS A 457 -41.02 24.20 -34.61
N MET A 458 -40.25 25.29 -34.73
CA MET A 458 -40.41 26.70 -34.29
C MET A 458 -39.63 27.03 -32.99
N PHE A 459 -39.06 28.24 -32.97
CA PHE A 459 -38.33 28.97 -31.91
C PHE A 459 -36.88 28.55 -31.64
N ASN A 460 -35.89 29.44 -31.43
CA ASN A 460 -35.59 30.83 -31.79
C ASN A 460 -34.18 31.08 -31.19
N ALA A 461 -33.34 31.84 -31.91
CA ALA A 461 -31.98 32.27 -31.54
C ALA A 461 -32.00 33.25 -30.32
N PRO A 462 -30.89 33.86 -29.80
CA PRO A 462 -29.60 34.23 -30.45
C PRO A 462 -28.36 33.90 -29.55
N ALA A 463 -27.09 34.17 -29.84
CA ALA A 463 -26.46 35.33 -30.48
C ALA A 463 -24.98 35.08 -30.81
N ALA A 464 -24.48 35.91 -31.76
CA ALA A 464 -23.12 36.44 -31.92
C ALA A 464 -21.95 35.45 -32.11
N GLY A 465 -21.10 35.54 -33.14
CA GLY A 465 -20.75 36.66 -34.01
C GLY A 465 -19.23 36.77 -34.04
N TYR A 466 -18.68 36.68 -35.26
CA TYR A 466 -17.32 37.02 -35.72
C TYR A 466 -16.34 35.89 -36.09
N ALA A 467 -16.22 35.77 -37.42
CA ALA A 467 -15.01 35.88 -38.22
C ALA A 467 -13.97 34.75 -38.18
N ALA A 468 -14.03 33.99 -39.28
CA ALA A 468 -12.97 33.14 -39.79
C ALA A 468 -11.67 33.90 -40.08
N ALA A 469 -10.55 33.33 -39.65
CA ALA A 469 -9.27 33.43 -40.32
C ALA A 469 -8.77 32.01 -40.58
N ARG A 470 -8.73 31.65 -41.87
CA ARG A 470 -8.00 30.46 -42.36
C ARG A 470 -6.51 30.71 -42.17
N ALA A 471 -5.86 29.84 -41.40
CA ALA A 471 -4.43 29.61 -41.49
C ALA A 471 -4.20 28.10 -41.56
N THR A 472 -3.81 27.64 -42.74
CA THR A 472 -3.17 26.34 -42.97
C THR A 472 -1.86 26.31 -42.20
N ALA A 473 -1.78 25.49 -41.16
CA ALA A 473 -0.53 25.09 -40.53
C ALA A 473 -0.47 23.56 -40.57
N THR A 474 0.47 23.07 -41.36
CA THR A 474 0.96 21.69 -41.38
C THR A 474 1.43 21.35 -39.96
N ILE A 475 0.82 20.35 -39.32
CA ILE A 475 1.33 19.78 -38.07
C ILE A 475 2.08 18.51 -38.45
N GLU A 476 3.41 18.57 -38.31
CA GLU A 476 4.28 17.41 -38.20
C GLU A 476 3.88 16.60 -36.96
N ALA A 477 3.76 15.28 -37.13
CA ALA A 477 3.58 14.36 -36.03
C ALA A 477 4.85 14.37 -35.13
N PRO A 478 4.72 14.40 -33.80
CA PRO A 478 5.88 14.24 -32.94
C PRO A 478 6.43 12.82 -33.09
N ALA A 479 7.75 12.73 -33.25
CA ALA A 479 8.51 11.51 -33.20
C ALA A 479 8.25 10.81 -31.86
N MET A 480 7.77 9.56 -31.91
CA MET A 480 7.68 8.71 -30.74
C MET A 480 9.09 8.46 -30.21
N ALA A 481 9.31 8.84 -28.96
CA ALA A 481 10.50 8.50 -28.21
C ALA A 481 10.58 6.97 -28.10
N ASP A 482 11.79 6.44 -28.34
CA ASP A 482 12.15 5.05 -28.06
C ASP A 482 11.89 4.74 -26.58
N ALA A 483 10.81 4.02 -26.32
CA ALA A 483 10.55 3.40 -25.04
C ALA A 483 11.37 2.10 -24.95
N SER A 484 12.64 2.23 -24.56
CA SER A 484 13.44 1.10 -24.08
C SER A 484 12.85 0.61 -22.76
N MET A 485 12.13 -0.51 -22.80
CA MET A 485 11.62 -1.17 -21.60
C MET A 485 12.76 -1.91 -20.86
N PRO A 486 12.81 -1.88 -19.52
CA PRO A 486 13.75 -2.66 -18.74
C PRO A 486 13.29 -4.12 -18.65
N ALA A 487 14.15 -5.04 -19.07
CA ALA A 487 14.03 -6.47 -18.80
C ALA A 487 14.43 -6.73 -17.33
N ALA A 488 13.48 -6.66 -16.41
CA ALA A 488 13.68 -7.02 -15.02
C ALA A 488 12.55 -7.94 -14.56
N GLU A 489 12.56 -9.18 -15.04
CA GLU A 489 11.85 -10.28 -14.34
C GLU A 489 12.44 -11.64 -14.74
N ARG A 490 13.71 -11.88 -14.41
CA ARG A 490 14.26 -13.24 -14.25
C ARG A 490 15.23 -13.25 -13.07
N VAL A 491 14.73 -13.65 -11.90
CA VAL A 491 15.58 -14.04 -10.76
C VAL A 491 15.17 -15.45 -10.36
N THR A 492 15.93 -16.43 -10.80
CA THR A 492 15.81 -17.84 -10.41
C THR A 492 16.29 -18.03 -8.97
N GLN A 493 15.38 -18.36 -8.05
CA GLN A 493 15.75 -19.01 -6.78
C GLN A 493 15.86 -20.52 -7.01
N SER A 494 17.05 -21.09 -6.80
CA SER A 494 17.26 -22.54 -6.74
C SER A 494 17.29 -23.01 -5.27
N PRO A 495 16.74 -24.18 -4.93
CA PRO A 495 16.81 -24.73 -3.57
C PRO A 495 18.06 -25.61 -3.41
N GLU A 496 18.91 -25.32 -2.43
CA GLU A 496 20.02 -26.21 -2.07
C GLU A 496 19.54 -27.35 -1.16
N THR A 497 19.64 -28.57 -1.66
CA THR A 497 19.54 -29.83 -0.90
C THR A 497 20.90 -30.21 -0.33
N SER A 498 20.92 -30.57 0.95
CA SER A 498 22.04 -31.25 1.62
C SER A 498 22.31 -32.64 1.03
N ASP A 499 23.58 -33.02 0.83
CA ASP A 499 24.16 -34.21 1.48
C ASP A 499 25.70 -34.32 1.34
N ASN A 500 26.26 -35.10 2.27
CA ASN A 500 27.66 -35.40 2.59
C ASN A 500 28.49 -36.11 1.51
N GLY A 501 29.82 -36.01 1.62
CA GLY A 501 30.73 -37.04 1.09
C GLY A 501 32.21 -36.67 1.04
N ALA A 502 33.01 -37.27 1.92
CA ALA A 502 34.46 -37.08 2.10
C ALA A 502 35.34 -37.76 1.02
N HIS A 503 36.54 -37.22 0.74
CA HIS A 503 37.86 -37.86 1.01
C HIS A 503 39.07 -37.20 0.28
N ALA A 504 40.14 -36.95 1.07
CA ALA A 504 41.59 -37.16 0.82
C ALA A 504 42.30 -36.36 -0.32
N GLN A 505 43.58 -35.95 -0.27
CA GLN A 505 44.73 -36.10 0.65
C GLN A 505 45.90 -35.20 0.14
N GLY A 506 46.83 -34.80 1.03
CA GLY A 506 48.23 -34.46 0.68
C GLY A 506 48.78 -33.16 1.32
N SER A 507 49.18 -33.12 2.60
CA SER A 507 50.47 -33.55 3.20
C SER A 507 51.71 -32.67 2.94
N ARG A 508 52.21 -32.02 4.01
CA ARG A 508 53.61 -31.94 4.52
C ARG A 508 53.68 -30.79 5.56
N GLY A 509 54.28 -30.86 6.76
CA GLY A 509 55.04 -31.86 7.50
C GLY A 509 55.86 -31.18 8.62
N GLY A 510 56.08 -31.85 9.77
CA GLY A 510 57.09 -31.50 10.79
C GLY A 510 56.58 -31.47 12.24
N LYS A 511 56.45 -32.61 12.94
CA LYS A 511 57.40 -33.24 13.91
C LYS A 511 57.60 -32.40 15.19
N GLY A 512 57.46 -32.87 16.43
CA GLY A 512 57.29 -34.17 17.12
C GLY A 512 57.50 -33.88 18.63
N LYS A 513 57.38 -34.74 19.65
CA LYS A 513 56.96 -36.12 19.89
C LYS A 513 57.00 -36.29 21.43
N ARG A 514 55.97 -36.95 21.98
CA ARG A 514 55.84 -37.62 23.31
C ARG A 514 56.92 -38.73 23.49
N PRO A 515 57.17 -39.34 24.69
CA PRO A 515 56.23 -40.24 25.43
C PRO A 515 56.30 -40.15 26.98
N ALA A 516 55.21 -40.29 27.76
CA ALA A 516 54.50 -41.50 28.26
C ALA A 516 55.17 -42.27 29.43
N SER A 517 54.37 -42.48 30.49
CA SER A 517 54.61 -43.00 31.85
C SER A 517 55.29 -44.38 31.98
N PRO A 518 55.69 -44.80 33.21
CA PRO A 518 54.78 -45.63 34.03
C PRO A 518 54.86 -45.43 35.56
N SER A 519 53.86 -46.02 36.22
CA SER A 519 53.47 -46.11 37.64
C SER A 519 54.37 -46.92 38.58
N GLU A 520 54.46 -46.54 39.87
CA GLU A 520 54.50 -47.46 41.03
C GLU A 520 54.31 -46.77 42.40
N ASN A 521 54.12 -47.57 43.46
CA ASN A 521 53.20 -47.36 44.60
C ASN A 521 53.90 -47.45 45.99
N ARG A 522 53.43 -46.63 46.97
CA ARG A 522 53.40 -46.84 48.47
C ARG A 522 54.73 -46.86 49.29
N PRO A 523 54.75 -46.78 50.67
CA PRO A 523 53.76 -47.28 51.66
C PRO A 523 53.51 -46.51 53.01
N ALA A 524 52.50 -46.99 53.77
CA ALA A 524 52.31 -47.16 55.24
C ALA A 524 52.75 -46.05 56.25
N ALA A 525 51.96 -45.71 57.28
CA ALA A 525 51.83 -46.54 58.50
C ALA A 525 50.56 -46.31 59.38
N GLN A 526 50.04 -47.45 59.87
CA GLN A 526 49.43 -47.79 61.17
C GLN A 526 48.21 -47.04 61.78
N ASN A 527 47.09 -47.79 61.86
CA ASN A 527 46.17 -48.08 62.99
C ASN A 527 46.24 -47.17 64.25
N GLY A 528 45.16 -46.80 64.93
CA GLY A 528 43.75 -47.21 64.86
C GLY A 528 43.04 -46.94 66.20
N ALA A 529 41.87 -46.27 66.11
CA ALA A 529 40.62 -46.46 66.85
C ALA A 529 40.47 -46.28 68.40
N ARG A 530 39.50 -45.37 68.70
CA ARG A 530 38.36 -45.43 69.66
C ARG A 530 38.59 -45.31 71.18
N THR A 531 38.04 -44.24 71.80
CA THR A 531 36.80 -44.19 72.63
C THR A 531 36.74 -42.88 73.45
N ALA A 532 35.54 -42.40 73.78
CA ALA A 532 35.26 -41.21 74.63
C ALA A 532 35.34 -41.56 76.15
N PRO A 533 35.00 -40.68 77.13
CA PRO A 533 34.82 -39.22 77.14
C PRO A 533 35.49 -38.50 78.37
N GLN A 534 35.24 -37.18 78.46
CA GLN A 534 34.96 -36.36 79.67
C GLN A 534 36.06 -35.41 80.21
N GLY A 535 35.68 -34.13 80.41
CA GLY A 535 36.33 -33.23 81.39
C GLY A 535 36.46 -31.75 81.02
N ASN A 536 35.52 -30.91 81.48
CA ASN A 536 35.58 -29.44 81.61
C ASN A 536 36.66 -29.01 82.66
N PRO A 537 37.09 -27.73 82.89
CA PRO A 537 36.20 -26.59 83.23
C PRO A 537 36.66 -25.11 82.97
N SER A 538 35.66 -24.19 83.05
CA SER A 538 35.60 -22.85 83.72
C SER A 538 36.24 -21.52 83.20
N ARG A 539 35.34 -20.52 83.07
CA ARG A 539 35.33 -19.08 83.52
C ARG A 539 36.31 -18.02 82.91
N ARG A 540 35.78 -16.96 82.24
CA ARG A 540 35.45 -15.58 82.75
C ARG A 540 35.24 -14.53 81.62
N SER A 541 34.16 -13.74 81.75
CA SER A 541 33.89 -12.32 81.40
C SER A 541 34.48 -11.59 80.16
N GLY A 542 33.60 -10.92 79.41
CA GLY A 542 33.89 -9.75 78.56
C GLY A 542 32.63 -9.20 77.89
N ALA A 543 32.39 -7.90 77.95
CA ALA A 543 31.10 -7.25 77.75
C ALA A 543 30.86 -6.62 76.35
N ALA A 544 29.59 -6.27 76.11
CA ALA A 544 29.09 -5.05 75.45
C ALA A 544 28.61 -5.06 73.97
N ARG A 545 27.31 -4.72 73.86
CA ARG A 545 26.61 -3.77 72.95
C ARG A 545 25.98 -4.26 71.63
N SER A 546 24.79 -3.70 71.44
CA SER A 546 23.68 -3.97 70.53
C SER A 546 23.69 -3.11 69.26
N THR A 547 23.10 -3.61 68.17
CA THR A 547 22.43 -2.78 67.13
C THR A 547 21.24 -3.53 66.50
N LEU A 548 20.16 -2.78 66.30
CA LEU A 548 18.86 -3.20 65.73
C LEU A 548 18.90 -3.23 64.20
N ARG A 549 18.09 -4.10 63.58
CA ARG A 549 18.07 -4.41 62.13
C ARG A 549 17.06 -3.55 61.36
N PHE A 550 17.51 -2.95 60.26
CA PHE A 550 16.79 -2.06 59.32
C PHE A 550 15.84 -2.77 58.33
N ASP A 551 15.62 -4.08 58.48
CA ASP A 551 15.08 -4.94 57.42
C ASP A 551 13.55 -4.90 57.23
N ARG A 552 12.81 -4.11 58.01
CA ARG A 552 11.33 -4.09 57.95
C ARG A 552 10.72 -2.85 57.31
N ILE A 553 11.51 -1.80 57.07
CA ILE A 553 11.02 -0.57 56.41
C ILE A 553 11.15 -0.67 54.89
N LEU A 554 12.14 -1.43 54.38
CA LEU A 554 12.35 -1.61 52.94
C LEU A 554 11.24 -2.44 52.26
N LEU A 555 10.66 -3.42 52.98
CA LEU A 555 9.62 -4.30 52.45
C LEU A 555 8.25 -3.61 52.30
N LEU A 556 7.96 -2.58 53.11
CA LEU A 556 6.72 -1.81 53.02
C LEU A 556 6.74 -0.78 51.86
N ALA A 557 7.93 -0.25 51.51
CA ALA A 557 8.08 0.67 50.38
C ALA A 557 7.96 -0.03 49.01
N ALA A 558 8.44 -1.28 48.90
CA ALA A 558 8.36 -2.07 47.67
C ALA A 558 6.93 -2.52 47.34
N ALA A 559 6.12 -2.85 48.36
CA ALA A 559 4.72 -3.23 48.17
C ALA A 559 3.88 -2.03 47.69
N GLY A 560 4.11 -0.83 48.25
CA GLY A 560 3.42 0.39 47.86
C GLY A 560 3.66 0.78 46.38
N LEU A 561 4.91 0.72 45.92
CA LEU A 561 5.26 1.02 44.53
C LEU A 561 4.69 0.02 43.52
N LEU A 562 4.62 -1.27 43.89
CA LEU A 562 4.00 -2.29 43.05
C LEU A 562 2.48 -2.09 42.92
N SER A 563 1.78 -1.69 43.98
CA SER A 563 0.35 -1.34 43.90
C SER A 563 0.09 -0.08 43.07
N ILE A 564 0.98 0.92 43.11
CA ILE A 564 0.85 2.15 42.29
C ILE A 564 1.14 1.85 40.81
N MET A 565 2.13 1.00 40.50
CA MET A 565 2.37 0.55 39.12
C MET A 565 1.23 -0.32 38.57
N LEU A 566 0.64 -1.19 39.39
CA LEU A 566 -0.49 -2.02 38.98
C LEU A 566 -1.75 -1.16 38.74
N LEU A 567 -1.96 -0.13 39.56
CA LEU A 567 -3.07 0.82 39.41
C LEU A 567 -2.88 1.71 38.17
N GLY A 568 -1.64 2.14 37.89
CA GLY A 568 -1.29 2.87 36.66
C GLY A 568 -1.44 2.03 35.39
N PHE A 569 -1.11 0.73 35.46
CA PHE A 569 -1.28 -0.21 34.35
C PHE A 569 -2.75 -0.57 34.08
N LEU A 570 -3.58 -0.63 35.13
CA LEU A 570 -5.04 -0.80 35.00
C LEU A 570 -5.71 0.48 34.47
N PHE A 571 -5.21 1.66 34.86
CA PHE A 571 -5.69 2.96 34.38
C PHE A 571 -5.31 3.20 32.91
N SER A 572 -4.11 2.80 32.47
CA SER A 572 -3.70 2.90 31.05
C SER A 572 -4.49 1.96 30.14
N ARG A 573 -4.99 0.82 30.66
CA ARG A 573 -5.94 -0.05 29.93
C ARG A 573 -7.37 0.46 29.88
N LEU A 574 -7.74 1.43 30.73
CA LEU A 574 -9.06 2.07 30.69
C LEU A 574 -9.12 3.27 29.73
N LEU A 575 -8.01 4.02 29.59
CA LEU A 575 -7.93 5.12 28.61
C LEU A 575 -7.68 4.66 27.18
N ASN A 576 -7.20 3.43 26.96
CA ASN A 576 -6.96 2.86 25.63
C ASN A 576 -8.10 1.93 25.16
N ARG A 577 -9.33 2.17 25.64
CA ARG A 577 -10.50 1.30 25.42
C ARG A 577 -11.71 2.03 24.82
N SER A 578 -11.47 3.07 24.02
CA SER A 578 -12.49 3.67 23.14
C SER A 578 -12.42 3.14 21.71
N GLN A 579 -12.20 1.82 21.56
CA GLN A 579 -12.62 1.05 20.39
C GLN A 579 -13.28 -0.25 20.87
N LEU A 580 -14.52 -0.12 21.31
CA LEU A 580 -15.47 -1.23 21.35
C LEU A 580 -16.66 -0.82 20.51
N ARG A 581 -16.49 -1.09 19.21
CA ARG A 581 -17.54 -1.18 18.20
C ARG A 581 -18.69 -2.03 18.74
N THR A 582 -19.87 -1.45 18.88
CA THR A 582 -21.12 -2.22 18.90
C THR A 582 -21.37 -2.73 17.48
N ALA A 583 -20.92 -3.95 17.22
CA ALA A 583 -21.23 -4.66 16.00
C ALA A 583 -22.69 -5.11 16.02
N SER A 584 -23.48 -4.65 15.05
CA SER A 584 -24.78 -5.24 14.71
C SER A 584 -25.05 -5.05 13.22
N ALA A 585 -24.38 -5.86 12.38
CA ALA A 585 -24.78 -6.14 11.00
C ALA A 585 -24.27 -7.54 10.63
N PRO A 586 -25.01 -8.30 9.80
CA PRO A 586 -24.99 -9.76 9.81
C PRO A 586 -23.67 -10.31 9.27
N ALA A 587 -23.23 -11.40 9.89
CA ALA A 587 -22.09 -12.17 9.47
C ALA A 587 -22.32 -12.72 8.06
N ASN A 588 -21.57 -12.20 7.09
CA ASN A 588 -20.97 -12.93 5.97
C ASN A 588 -19.78 -12.09 5.44
N SER A 589 -18.74 -12.77 4.95
CA SER A 589 -17.49 -12.24 4.35
C SER A 589 -16.57 -11.36 5.22
N ARG A 590 -15.91 -11.96 6.24
CA ARG A 590 -14.73 -11.35 6.92
C ARG A 590 -13.42 -12.12 6.79
N VAL A 591 -13.36 -13.19 5.98
CA VAL A 591 -12.17 -14.04 5.91
C VAL A 591 -11.33 -13.85 4.62
N ALA A 592 -11.78 -13.04 3.66
CA ALA A 592 -11.04 -12.82 2.41
C ALA A 592 -10.27 -11.47 2.32
N ASN A 593 -10.64 -10.46 3.12
CA ASN A 593 -10.17 -9.08 2.90
C ASN A 593 -8.80 -8.77 3.54
N SER A 594 -8.25 -9.67 4.37
CA SER A 594 -6.99 -9.41 5.07
C SER A 594 -5.75 -9.63 4.21
N ALA A 595 -5.86 -10.29 3.05
CA ALA A 595 -4.72 -10.55 2.14
C ALA A 595 -4.54 -9.45 1.08
N ALA A 596 -5.62 -8.76 0.69
CA ALA A 596 -5.56 -7.62 -0.24
C ALA A 596 -5.09 -6.32 0.46
N GLN A 597 -5.36 -6.19 1.76
CA GLN A 597 -4.93 -5.04 2.58
C GLN A 597 -3.40 -4.98 2.77
N THR A 598 -2.72 -6.13 2.85
CA THR A 598 -1.27 -6.18 3.05
C THR A 598 -0.50 -5.80 1.77
N GLY A 599 -1.04 -6.08 0.58
CA GLY A 599 -0.34 -5.83 -0.68
C GLY A 599 -0.15 -4.34 -1.01
N PHE A 600 -1.14 -3.50 -0.72
CA PHE A 600 -1.09 -2.08 -1.10
C PHE A 600 -0.69 -1.14 0.05
N SER A 601 -1.11 -1.37 1.30
CA SER A 601 -0.63 -0.55 2.44
C SER A 601 0.86 -0.75 2.73
N GLN A 602 1.41 -1.92 2.38
CA GLN A 602 2.86 -2.15 2.46
C GLN A 602 3.60 -1.49 1.29
N PHE A 603 2.95 -1.32 0.12
CA PHE A 603 3.51 -0.60 -1.03
C PHE A 603 3.50 0.94 -0.88
N VAL A 604 2.47 1.53 -0.29
CA VAL A 604 2.45 2.99 0.01
C VAL A 604 3.37 3.33 1.18
N ALA A 605 3.61 2.39 2.10
CA ALA A 605 4.55 2.57 3.21
C ALA A 605 6.02 2.31 2.81
N ASP A 606 6.27 1.43 1.84
CA ASP A 606 7.60 1.23 1.21
C ASP A 606 7.79 2.12 -0.03
N GLN A 607 7.35 3.39 0.04
CA GLN A 607 7.91 4.41 -0.83
C GLN A 607 9.37 4.68 -0.43
N LYS A 608 10.25 3.78 -0.86
CA LYS A 608 11.64 4.13 -1.16
C LYS A 608 11.75 4.17 -2.67
N PRO A 609 12.01 5.33 -3.29
CA PRO A 609 12.24 5.37 -4.71
C PRO A 609 13.42 4.44 -5.04
N ILE A 610 13.22 3.63 -6.07
CA ILE A 610 14.27 2.83 -6.68
C ILE A 610 14.86 3.77 -7.71
N ILE A 611 16.09 4.22 -7.48
CA ILE A 611 16.87 5.03 -8.41
C ILE A 611 16.69 4.43 -9.82
N THR A 612 15.91 5.09 -10.66
CA THR A 612 15.53 4.60 -11.98
C THR A 612 16.81 4.40 -12.79
N ALA A 613 17.13 3.14 -13.12
CA ALA A 613 18.26 2.82 -13.98
C ALA A 613 18.03 3.56 -15.31
N ASN A 614 18.94 4.49 -15.61
CA ASN A 614 19.00 5.39 -16.75
C ASN A 614 18.64 6.88 -16.58
N ALA A 615 18.17 7.33 -15.42
CA ALA A 615 17.92 8.76 -15.21
C ALA A 615 19.24 9.59 -15.21
N PRO A 616 19.28 10.78 -15.85
CA PRO A 616 20.40 11.70 -15.68
C PRO A 616 20.50 12.15 -14.21
N LEU A 617 21.71 12.34 -13.70
CA LEU A 617 21.90 12.86 -12.35
C LEU A 617 21.49 14.33 -12.32
N THR A 618 20.58 14.68 -11.42
CA THR A 618 20.03 16.04 -11.24
C THR A 618 20.00 16.38 -9.75
N GLU A 619 19.84 17.66 -9.42
CA GLU A 619 19.65 18.09 -8.03
C GLU A 619 18.41 17.45 -7.37
N GLU A 620 17.43 17.03 -8.16
CA GLU A 620 16.17 16.43 -7.68
C GLU A 620 16.34 14.96 -7.26
N ASN A 621 17.20 14.19 -7.92
CA ASN A 621 17.44 12.77 -7.58
C ASN A 621 18.74 12.51 -6.80
N ALA A 622 19.61 13.51 -6.64
CA ALA A 622 20.81 13.42 -5.80
C ALA A 622 20.53 13.09 -4.31
N PRO A 623 19.47 13.61 -3.65
CA PRO A 623 19.17 13.26 -2.26
C PRO A 623 18.95 11.76 -2.05
N GLU A 624 18.24 11.12 -2.98
CA GLU A 624 17.89 9.69 -2.92
C GLU A 624 19.14 8.79 -2.94
N ILE A 625 20.13 9.14 -3.75
CA ILE A 625 21.41 8.41 -3.82
C ILE A 625 22.13 8.47 -2.46
N ILE A 626 22.13 9.64 -1.82
CA ILE A 626 22.76 9.84 -0.50
C ILE A 626 21.96 9.11 0.58
N GLU A 627 20.63 9.16 0.56
CA GLU A 627 19.76 8.42 1.49
C GLU A 627 19.96 6.91 1.39
N THR A 628 20.06 6.40 0.16
CA THR A 628 20.33 4.97 -0.10
C THR A 628 21.67 4.56 0.49
N TRP A 629 22.70 5.38 0.30
CA TRP A 629 24.02 5.16 0.90
C TRP A 629 23.98 5.17 2.44
N LEU A 630 23.39 6.20 3.05
CA LEU A 630 23.29 6.33 4.51
C LEU A 630 22.53 5.16 5.12
N SER A 631 21.45 4.71 4.47
CA SER A 631 20.71 3.51 4.85
C SER A 631 21.56 2.24 4.76
N ALA A 632 22.32 2.06 3.67
CA ALA A 632 23.20 0.90 3.49
C ALA A 632 24.33 0.90 4.52
N LYS A 633 24.89 2.07 4.84
CA LYS A 633 25.89 2.26 5.91
C LYS A 633 25.35 1.85 7.27
N ALA A 634 24.15 2.31 7.63
CA ALA A 634 23.53 1.95 8.91
C ALA A 634 23.25 0.44 9.03
N ALA A 635 22.83 -0.22 7.94
CA ALA A 635 22.65 -1.68 7.92
C ALA A 635 23.99 -2.43 8.08
N ALA A 636 25.04 -1.98 7.37
CA ALA A 636 26.35 -2.62 7.38
C ALA A 636 27.12 -2.42 8.69
N MET A 637 26.93 -1.29 9.36
CA MET A 637 27.60 -0.94 10.62
C MET A 637 26.69 -1.09 11.86
N GLY A 638 25.45 -1.55 11.67
CA GLY A 638 24.49 -1.85 12.73
C GLY A 638 24.69 -3.22 13.37
N GLU A 639 23.78 -3.57 14.30
CA GLU A 639 23.87 -4.80 15.11
C GLU A 639 23.97 -6.08 14.27
N GLU A 640 23.30 -6.13 13.10
CA GLU A 640 23.25 -7.29 12.22
C GLU A 640 24.43 -7.36 11.23
N HIS A 641 25.19 -6.27 11.09
CA HIS A 641 26.29 -6.14 10.13
C HIS A 641 25.91 -6.57 8.70
N ASN A 642 24.74 -6.16 8.20
CA ASN A 642 24.27 -6.55 6.88
C ASN A 642 25.00 -5.77 5.77
N THR A 643 25.92 -6.42 5.07
CA THR A 643 26.74 -5.80 4.02
C THR A 643 26.13 -5.87 2.62
N GLN A 644 25.03 -6.62 2.41
CA GLN A 644 24.44 -6.79 1.07
C GLN A 644 24.02 -5.46 0.43
N PRO A 645 23.36 -4.52 1.16
CA PRO A 645 22.92 -3.24 0.57
C PRO A 645 24.07 -2.34 0.10
N LEU A 646 25.32 -2.59 0.54
CA LEU A 646 26.47 -1.81 0.07
C LEU A 646 26.73 -2.02 -1.42
N GLU A 647 26.43 -3.21 -1.97
CA GLU A 647 26.67 -3.57 -3.38
C GLU A 647 25.75 -2.85 -4.37
N GLU A 648 24.62 -2.35 -3.86
CA GLU A 648 23.61 -1.66 -4.66
C GLU A 648 24.02 -0.20 -4.93
N ILE A 649 24.79 0.41 -4.01
CA ILE A 649 25.07 1.86 -4.03
C ILE A 649 26.57 2.21 -4.09
N LEU A 650 27.46 1.28 -3.73
CA LEU A 650 28.91 1.51 -3.76
C LEU A 650 29.60 0.68 -4.85
N VAL A 651 30.71 1.24 -5.35
CA VAL A 651 31.69 0.54 -6.18
C VAL A 651 33.08 0.68 -5.54
N ASP A 652 34.03 -0.14 -5.98
CA ASP A 652 35.41 -0.05 -5.50
C ASP A 652 36.07 1.28 -5.88
N PRO A 653 36.86 1.90 -4.96
CA PRO A 653 37.36 1.33 -3.70
C PRO A 653 36.43 1.47 -2.49
N ALA A 654 35.39 2.32 -2.54
CA ALA A 654 34.51 2.57 -1.40
C ALA A 654 33.82 1.28 -0.91
N LEU A 655 33.33 0.43 -1.82
CA LEU A 655 32.66 -0.82 -1.47
C LEU A 655 33.55 -1.72 -0.60
N SER A 656 34.77 -2.02 -1.07
CA SER A 656 35.75 -2.81 -0.32
C SER A 656 36.11 -2.18 1.03
N GLN A 657 36.24 -0.85 1.10
CA GLN A 657 36.54 -0.15 2.35
C GLN A 657 35.43 -0.30 3.39
N GLN A 658 34.16 -0.16 2.98
CA GLN A 658 33.03 -0.25 3.91
C GLN A 658 32.76 -1.68 4.36
N ARG A 659 32.96 -2.68 3.48
CA ARG A 659 32.93 -4.10 3.88
C ARG A 659 34.00 -4.42 4.90
N ALA A 660 35.25 -4.01 4.67
CA ALA A 660 36.35 -4.22 5.61
C ALA A 660 36.07 -3.55 6.97
N ARG A 661 35.47 -2.35 6.97
CA ARG A 661 35.06 -1.65 8.20
C ARG A 661 33.96 -2.41 8.95
N SER A 662 32.94 -2.91 8.26
CA SER A 662 31.88 -3.73 8.84
C SER A 662 32.44 -5.01 9.48
N GLU A 663 33.35 -5.70 8.78
CA GLU A 663 34.01 -6.90 9.30
C GLU A 663 34.88 -6.61 10.53
N GLN A 664 35.61 -5.48 10.52
CA GLN A 664 36.40 -5.04 11.68
C GLN A 664 35.51 -4.77 12.90
N MET A 665 34.37 -4.11 12.70
CA MET A 665 33.40 -3.83 13.76
C MET A 665 32.80 -5.13 14.31
N ARG A 666 32.42 -6.06 13.41
CA ARG A 666 31.94 -7.40 13.79
C ARG A 666 32.98 -8.17 14.61
N ALA A 667 34.26 -8.13 14.20
CA ALA A 667 35.36 -8.78 14.93
C ALA A 667 35.63 -8.13 16.30
N ALA A 668 35.38 -6.83 16.43
CA ALA A 668 35.49 -6.10 17.68
C ALA A 668 34.23 -6.16 18.56
N ASN A 669 33.18 -6.87 18.12
CA ASN A 669 31.86 -6.89 18.74
C ASN A 669 31.33 -5.48 18.99
N SER A 670 31.50 -4.61 18.00
CA SER A 670 31.06 -3.22 18.02
C SER A 670 30.07 -2.93 16.91
N TYR A 671 29.12 -2.04 17.17
CA TYR A 671 28.10 -1.60 16.21
C TYR A 671 27.71 -0.15 16.47
N GLY A 672 27.13 0.52 15.47
CA GLY A 672 26.58 1.87 15.57
C GLY A 672 25.06 1.88 15.41
N LYS A 673 24.38 2.74 16.15
CA LYS A 673 22.98 3.12 15.89
C LYS A 673 22.97 4.49 15.26
N TYR A 674 22.51 4.55 14.01
CA TYR A 674 22.55 5.76 13.19
C TYR A 674 21.17 6.39 13.09
N GLU A 675 21.12 7.71 13.26
CA GLU A 675 19.97 8.57 13.01
C GLU A 675 20.41 9.61 11.95
N HIS A 676 19.78 9.60 10.78
CA HIS A 676 20.05 10.59 9.73
C HIS A 676 18.99 11.69 9.77
N GLY A 677 19.43 12.94 9.74
CA GLY A 677 18.59 14.13 9.72
C GLY A 677 18.44 14.69 8.31
N THR A 678 18.50 16.01 8.19
CA THR A 678 18.35 16.70 6.90
C THR A 678 19.53 16.43 5.95
N ILE A 679 19.21 16.21 4.67
CA ILE A 679 20.16 16.16 3.55
C ILE A 679 19.87 17.39 2.67
N GLU A 680 20.86 18.25 2.47
CA GLU A 680 20.77 19.42 1.60
C GLU A 680 21.80 19.32 0.48
N ILE A 681 21.34 19.30 -0.78
CA ILE A 681 22.22 19.25 -1.96
C ILE A 681 22.78 20.64 -2.23
N VAL A 682 24.11 20.74 -2.28
CA VAL A 682 24.84 21.99 -2.54
C VAL A 682 25.16 22.14 -4.01
N SER A 683 25.59 21.06 -4.68
CA SER A 683 25.83 21.05 -6.12
C SER A 683 25.83 19.63 -6.69
N VAL A 684 25.51 19.54 -7.98
CA VAL A 684 25.62 18.33 -8.79
C VAL A 684 26.38 18.67 -10.08
N GLU A 685 27.50 18.00 -10.32
CA GLU A 685 28.33 18.19 -11.51
C GLU A 685 28.50 16.87 -12.25
N THR A 686 28.14 16.81 -13.53
CA THR A 686 28.33 15.62 -14.39
C THR A 686 29.43 15.87 -15.40
N SER A 687 30.43 14.99 -15.47
CA SER A 687 31.54 15.05 -16.43
C SER A 687 31.50 13.87 -17.40
N GLY A 688 31.27 14.19 -18.68
CA GLY A 688 31.28 13.28 -19.82
C GLY A 688 30.70 13.98 -21.06
N THR A 689 31.53 14.25 -22.08
CA THR A 689 31.10 14.86 -23.34
C THR A 689 30.36 13.84 -24.21
N PRO A 690 29.13 14.11 -24.69
CA PRO A 690 28.66 13.57 -25.96
C PRO A 690 29.19 14.48 -27.07
N GLU A 691 30.50 14.51 -27.28
CA GLU A 691 31.04 15.02 -28.55
C GLU A 691 31.08 13.83 -29.52
N ALA A 692 30.04 13.76 -30.36
CA ALA A 692 30.07 12.97 -31.56
C ALA A 692 31.12 13.58 -32.50
N ASP A 693 32.35 13.10 -32.41
CA ASP A 693 33.31 13.25 -33.50
C ASP A 693 32.70 12.50 -34.69
N SER A 694 32.38 13.25 -35.74
CA SER A 694 31.79 12.78 -36.99
C SER A 694 32.76 11.94 -37.81
N THR A 695 33.14 10.79 -37.27
CA THR A 695 33.76 9.67 -37.97
C THR A 695 32.92 8.46 -37.60
N GLY A 696 32.05 8.03 -38.53
CA GLY A 696 31.12 6.92 -38.34
C GLY A 696 31.80 5.57 -38.15
N ASP A 697 32.39 5.39 -36.98
CA ASP A 697 32.99 4.15 -36.51
C ASP A 697 32.14 3.58 -35.37
N PRO A 698 31.35 2.51 -35.62
CA PRO A 698 30.36 1.99 -34.67
C PRO A 698 30.96 1.36 -33.39
N ASP A 699 32.27 1.16 -33.32
CA ASP A 699 32.95 0.67 -32.11
C ASP A 699 33.27 1.77 -31.08
N ALA A 700 33.07 3.05 -31.42
CA ALA A 700 33.32 4.18 -30.51
C ALA A 700 32.15 4.47 -29.53
N GLU A 701 30.90 4.21 -29.92
CA GLU A 701 29.70 4.49 -29.09
C GLU A 701 29.56 3.55 -27.88
N ALA A 702 29.99 2.29 -28.00
CA ALA A 702 30.00 1.35 -26.87
C ALA A 702 31.03 1.74 -25.79
N THR A 703 32.06 2.52 -26.15
CA THR A 703 33.12 2.93 -25.23
C THR A 703 32.80 4.27 -24.54
N ALA A 704 31.92 5.09 -25.12
CA ALA A 704 31.55 6.41 -24.57
C ALA A 704 30.59 6.35 -23.37
N ASN A 705 29.73 5.33 -23.28
CA ASN A 705 28.78 5.17 -22.17
C ASN A 705 29.42 4.61 -20.87
N ALA A 706 30.66 4.12 -20.93
CA ALA A 706 31.34 3.49 -19.79
C ALA A 706 32.10 4.48 -18.87
N ALA A 707 32.23 5.75 -19.24
CA ALA A 707 33.09 6.72 -18.54
C ALA A 707 32.35 7.94 -17.96
N GLN A 708 31.03 7.84 -17.75
CA GLN A 708 30.28 8.92 -17.10
C GLN A 708 30.62 8.98 -15.61
N THR A 709 31.16 10.12 -15.20
CA THR A 709 31.46 10.44 -13.79
C THR A 709 30.63 11.62 -13.35
N ALA A 710 30.30 11.66 -12.06
CA ALA A 710 29.59 12.79 -11.49
C ALA A 710 30.06 13.07 -10.07
N GLN A 711 29.75 14.26 -9.58
CA GLN A 711 30.08 14.71 -8.25
C GLN A 711 28.84 15.33 -7.61
N ILE A 712 28.54 14.93 -6.38
CA ILE A 712 27.50 15.52 -5.56
C ILE A 712 28.15 16.11 -4.32
N GLU A 713 27.94 17.39 -4.05
CA GLU A 713 28.23 17.98 -2.74
C GLU A 713 26.94 18.13 -1.96
N ALA A 714 26.91 17.64 -0.72
CA ALA A 714 25.75 17.72 0.15
C ALA A 714 26.12 17.98 1.60
N ILE A 715 25.22 18.63 2.34
CA ILE A 715 25.29 18.77 3.79
C ILE A 715 24.43 17.66 4.40
N VAL A 716 25.03 16.84 5.25
CA VAL A 716 24.39 15.66 5.86
C VAL A 716 24.45 15.78 7.39
N ALA A 717 23.29 15.80 8.02
CA ALA A 717 23.17 15.64 9.47
C ALA A 717 23.09 14.15 9.85
N GLU A 718 24.01 13.69 10.68
CA GLU A 718 24.06 12.32 11.16
C GLU A 718 24.45 12.26 12.64
N LYS A 719 23.69 11.47 13.39
CA LYS A 719 24.01 11.10 14.76
C LYS A 719 24.25 9.60 14.85
N ALA A 720 25.31 9.20 15.52
CA ALA A 720 25.70 7.81 15.68
C ALA A 720 26.07 7.50 17.14
N ASP A 721 25.35 6.55 17.74
CA ASP A 721 25.67 5.98 19.04
C ASP A 721 26.40 4.65 18.85
N PHE A 722 27.70 4.59 19.20
CA PHE A 722 28.50 3.38 19.08
C PHE A 722 28.49 2.54 20.35
N TYR A 723 28.45 1.22 20.18
CA TYR A 723 28.48 0.24 21.24
C TYR A 723 29.65 -0.71 21.02
N VAL A 724 30.33 -1.08 22.11
CA VAL A 724 31.37 -2.11 22.11
C VAL A 724 31.01 -3.12 23.20
N ASN A 725 30.88 -4.39 22.85
CA ASN A 725 30.37 -5.44 23.75
C ASN A 725 29.02 -5.09 24.40
N GLY A 726 28.16 -4.37 23.68
CA GLY A 726 26.84 -3.93 24.16
C GLY A 726 26.87 -2.78 25.17
N GLN A 727 28.04 -2.17 25.44
CA GLN A 727 28.16 -0.96 26.25
C GLN A 727 28.37 0.25 25.35
N LEU A 728 27.69 1.35 25.66
CA LEU A 728 27.81 2.60 24.91
C LEU A 728 29.23 3.17 25.03
N ASP A 729 29.88 3.36 23.88
CA ASP A 729 31.14 4.09 23.76
C ASP A 729 30.84 5.55 23.42
N ALA A 730 30.61 6.34 24.47
CA ALA A 730 30.34 7.77 24.34
C ALA A 730 31.51 8.56 23.72
N SER A 731 32.73 8.00 23.69
CA SER A 731 33.90 8.70 23.11
C SER A 731 33.97 8.57 21.59
N SER A 732 33.37 7.51 21.04
CA SER A 732 33.27 7.28 19.59
C SER A 732 31.91 7.72 19.01
N SER A 733 30.92 7.97 19.88
CA SER A 733 29.58 8.44 19.50
C SER A 733 29.60 9.94 19.15
N TYR A 734 28.79 10.35 18.17
CA TYR A 734 28.74 11.73 17.69
C TYR A 734 27.34 12.15 17.24
N ASP A 735 27.15 13.46 17.17
CA ASP A 735 26.02 14.14 16.53
C ASP A 735 26.64 15.29 15.74
N SER A 736 26.67 15.18 14.42
CA SER A 736 27.37 16.13 13.57
C SER A 736 26.60 16.42 12.28
N THR A 737 26.82 17.61 11.75
CA THR A 737 26.38 18.00 10.40
C THR A 737 27.63 18.32 9.62
N VAL A 738 27.87 17.58 8.54
CA VAL A 738 29.11 17.65 7.76
C VAL A 738 28.80 17.90 6.29
N ARG A 739 29.64 18.68 5.61
CA ARG A 739 29.60 18.80 4.15
C ARG A 739 30.44 17.68 3.54
N VAL A 740 29.82 16.87 2.71
CA VAL A 740 30.44 15.70 2.08
C VAL A 740 30.36 15.83 0.56
N ARG A 741 31.47 15.50 -0.09
CA ARG A 741 31.56 15.35 -1.54
C ARG A 741 31.57 13.87 -1.90
N TYR A 742 30.64 13.46 -2.73
CA TYR A 742 30.49 12.11 -3.26
C TYR A 742 30.95 12.10 -4.71
N ASP A 743 31.92 11.25 -5.03
CA ASP A 743 32.36 11.03 -6.41
C ASP A 743 31.70 9.74 -6.93
N LEU A 744 30.91 9.88 -8.00
CA LEU A 744 30.09 8.82 -8.56
C LEU A 744 30.59 8.39 -9.94
N VAL A 745 30.35 7.13 -10.26
CA VAL A 745 30.52 6.57 -11.59
C VAL A 745 29.24 5.87 -12.01
N ARG A 746 28.98 5.84 -13.31
CA ARG A 746 27.82 5.13 -13.86
C ARG A 746 28.23 3.71 -14.26
N GLU A 747 27.71 2.71 -13.57
CA GLU A 747 27.89 1.29 -13.91
C GLU A 747 26.52 0.64 -14.13
N ASN A 748 26.36 -0.14 -15.21
CA ASN A 748 25.10 -0.81 -15.56
C ASN A 748 23.87 0.12 -15.57
N GLY A 749 24.06 1.39 -15.96
CA GLY A 749 22.98 2.38 -16.03
C GLY A 749 22.63 3.05 -14.69
N GLN A 750 23.31 2.71 -13.59
CA GLN A 750 23.08 3.26 -12.25
C GLN A 750 24.27 4.08 -11.74
N TRP A 751 23.98 5.14 -10.99
CA TRP A 751 25.01 5.93 -10.30
C TRP A 751 25.44 5.23 -9.01
N ARG A 752 26.73 4.94 -8.91
CA ARG A 752 27.34 4.31 -7.72
C ARG A 752 28.43 5.20 -7.17
N ILE A 753 28.50 5.28 -5.85
CA ILE A 753 29.50 6.08 -5.14
C ILE A 753 30.81 5.30 -5.14
N ARG A 754 31.84 5.93 -5.73
CA ARG A 754 33.20 5.42 -5.80
C ARG A 754 34.07 5.98 -4.69
N ASP A 755 33.86 7.24 -4.31
CA ASP A 755 34.62 7.91 -3.24
C ASP A 755 33.77 8.92 -2.46
N MET A 756 34.18 9.20 -1.23
CA MET A 756 33.52 10.10 -0.29
C MET A 756 34.54 10.92 0.49
N THR A 757 34.49 12.25 0.36
CA THR A 757 35.41 13.17 1.06
C THR A 757 34.61 14.15 1.91
N VAL A 758 34.88 14.18 3.22
CA VAL A 758 34.34 15.20 4.13
C VAL A 758 35.12 16.50 3.89
N LEU A 759 34.43 17.59 3.55
CA LEU A 759 35.02 18.86 3.18
C LEU A 759 35.18 19.80 4.38
N GLU A 760 34.14 19.96 5.22
CA GLU A 760 34.14 20.77 6.45
C GLU A 760 33.00 20.36 7.39
#